data_AF-A0A8H4W978-F1
#
_entry.id   AF-A0A8H4W978-F1
#
_cell.length_a   1.000
_cell.length_b   1.000
_cell.length_c   1.000
_cell.angle_alpha   90.00
_cell.angle_beta   90.00
_cell.angle_gamma   90.00
#
_symmetry.space_group_name_H-M   'P 1'
#
loop_
_entity.id
_entity.type
_entity.pdbx_description
1 polymer ?
#
loop_
_entity_poly.entity_id
_entity_poly.type
_entity_poly.pdbx_seq_one_letter_code
_entity_poly.pdbx_strand_id
1 'polypeptide(L)'
;MAPSILETQPVAPHSLSNPAKKSVDRKIFPDGIRTSGQHPPLYDLIRPYSEFPKEITGETVWKAEDYTNNPERWVHVLNEEEIEELSAVADKFLAEKIPLTGISKDNFVLPKLSQLLTSIRREILNGKGFILFKGFPVEKWGNHKSAVTYMGLGTYLGYFVSQNGRGHVLGHVKDLGDDPTQSKELSYDLVIHSRIGLTGWFAAQIDRVRIYRTNARQFFHADDSDIVGLLCIARALEGGESDIVSSHHVWNTLQKERPDIAETLTKPIWYFDRKGEESVGEEPYIRTSVFYLERGENGRVYSKWDPYYIKSLARFMDKGIIPPLSPEQVEAAKVLEETCHRLRLHMILEVGDIQFLSNEHVLHARTEYKDHTPPAPRRHLMRLWLATPESEGGWKLPFHDSAEKKRGGIQVNDNPPLPFLSCHGHVFGAAEILRGGALTIFFLGSKASQLLKPFGAPLLADIFDAPSKLSCTRESVVIRPVVQASKPFWTQQKSALPVRVAEKSSSSQLFYWVEQEDEIDEVLENAPREPPAVPSAETPKNPQPCIRKTRNSQPHENTKESREDTMLPTPSTDHVAFERIYEPAEDSYLLLDTLSSESEKAFLRERFHSGVPSPLVVEIGSGSGVVISFIDAHTETIFGRSDILTAGVDVNSHACSATIQTVNVAEKEQKSQGISHGFYLGNVAADLGSAMKPEEVDVLVFNPPYVPTPDLPVLHQKKDSSEFDRDSHLLSLSYAGGADGMEVTNRLLNSLPEVLSKDRGCAYILLCAQNKPEAVKQQIRSWGEEWIAETVGSSGKKGGWEKLQIVRVWRESSRSTIH
;
A
#
# COMPACT_ATOMS: atom_id res chain seq x y z
N MET A 1 -13.49 45.97 23.75
CA MET A 1 -14.78 46.20 24.44
C MET A 1 -15.68 45.00 24.21
N ALA A 2 -16.56 44.68 25.17
CA ALA A 2 -17.60 43.64 25.14
C ALA A 2 -17.14 42.17 24.87
N PRO A 3 -17.17 41.27 25.86
CA PRO A 3 -16.96 39.83 25.69
C PRO A 3 -18.29 39.09 25.46
N SER A 4 -18.26 37.94 24.78
CA SER A 4 -19.41 37.02 24.71
C SER A 4 -18.98 35.55 24.66
N ILE A 5 -19.09 34.89 25.81
CA ILE A 5 -19.52 33.50 26.03
C ILE A 5 -18.90 32.43 25.10
N LEU A 6 -17.94 31.70 25.68
CA LEU A 6 -17.58 30.36 25.22
C LEU A 6 -18.74 29.40 25.51
N GLU A 7 -19.47 28.97 24.47
CA GLU A 7 -20.21 27.71 24.57
C GLU A 7 -19.20 26.56 24.59
N THR A 8 -19.27 25.74 25.64
CA THR A 8 -18.47 24.52 25.75
C THR A 8 -18.81 23.59 24.59
N GLN A 9 -17.83 23.30 23.73
CA GLN A 9 -17.99 22.21 22.76
C GLN A 9 -18.31 20.91 23.51
N PRO A 10 -19.17 20.04 22.95
CA PRO A 10 -19.37 18.72 23.52
C PRO A 10 -18.03 17.98 23.49
N VAL A 11 -17.57 17.57 24.68
CA VAL A 11 -16.41 16.68 24.81
C VAL A 11 -16.65 15.48 23.92
N ALA A 12 -15.76 15.25 22.96
CA ALA A 12 -15.83 14.06 22.12
C ALA A 12 -15.90 12.82 23.04
N PRO A 13 -16.91 11.94 22.89
CA PRO A 13 -16.75 10.59 23.42
C PRO A 13 -15.47 10.02 22.79
N HIS A 14 -14.80 9.10 23.49
CA HIS A 14 -13.52 8.50 23.09
C HIS A 14 -12.36 9.49 22.86
N SER A 15 -11.60 9.77 23.92
CA SER A 15 -10.19 10.14 23.81
C SER A 15 -9.44 9.10 22.97
N LEU A 16 -8.80 9.51 21.89
CA LEU A 16 -7.86 8.66 21.14
C LEU A 16 -6.60 8.46 21.97
N SER A 17 -6.64 7.44 22.84
CA SER A 17 -5.45 6.94 23.53
C SER A 17 -4.39 6.57 22.49
N ASN A 18 -3.22 7.20 22.56
CA ASN A 18 -2.03 6.88 21.78
C ASN A 18 -1.87 5.34 21.64
N PRO A 19 -1.80 4.76 20.42
CA PRO A 19 -1.71 3.32 20.25
C PRO A 19 -0.29 2.84 20.53
N ALA A 20 0.11 2.84 21.81
CA ALA A 20 1.19 2.01 22.30
C ALA A 20 0.86 0.55 21.95
N LYS A 21 1.44 0.03 20.85
CA LYS A 21 1.22 -1.27 20.20
C LYS A 21 0.04 -2.05 20.80
N LYS A 22 -1.19 -1.55 20.58
CA LYS A 22 -2.39 -2.26 21.04
C LYS A 22 -2.47 -3.54 20.22
N SER A 23 -2.16 -4.66 20.84
CA SER A 23 -2.40 -5.98 20.26
C SER A 23 -3.87 -6.02 19.85
N VAL A 24 -4.14 -6.06 18.54
CA VAL A 24 -5.51 -6.16 18.02
C VAL A 24 -6.16 -7.35 18.71
N ASP A 25 -7.35 -7.16 19.30
CA ASP A 25 -8.01 -8.26 20.00
C ASP A 25 -8.26 -9.37 18.97
N ARG A 26 -7.56 -10.49 19.17
CA ARG A 26 -7.51 -11.59 18.22
C ARG A 26 -8.89 -12.23 18.03
N LYS A 27 -9.83 -11.95 18.95
CA LYS A 27 -11.24 -12.37 18.89
C LYS A 27 -12.08 -11.61 17.84
N ILE A 28 -11.62 -10.45 17.36
CA ILE A 28 -12.32 -9.69 16.30
C ILE A 28 -12.23 -10.44 14.96
N PHE A 29 -11.24 -11.34 14.81
CA PHE A 29 -11.16 -12.31 13.72
C PHE A 29 -11.65 -13.67 14.24
N PRO A 30 -12.95 -14.02 14.11
CA PRO A 30 -13.48 -15.28 14.65
C PRO A 30 -12.77 -16.53 14.10
N ASP A 31 -12.19 -16.43 12.91
CA ASP A 31 -11.43 -17.49 12.23
C ASP A 31 -9.90 -17.40 12.41
N GLY A 32 -9.41 -16.51 13.28
CA GLY A 32 -7.98 -16.34 13.56
C GLY A 32 -7.23 -15.36 12.64
N ILE A 33 -5.95 -15.14 12.98
CA ILE A 33 -5.06 -14.15 12.33
C ILE A 33 -4.14 -14.78 11.27
N ARG A 34 -3.84 -16.07 11.40
CA ARG A 34 -2.90 -16.76 10.52
C ARG A 34 -3.53 -17.04 9.17
N THR A 35 -3.15 -16.27 8.15
CA THR A 35 -2.60 -16.96 6.97
C THR A 35 -1.21 -17.49 7.35
N SER A 36 -0.65 -18.49 6.67
CA SER A 36 0.76 -18.82 6.94
C SER A 36 1.74 -17.83 6.33
N GLY A 37 1.24 -16.75 5.71
CA GLY A 37 2.03 -15.91 4.84
C GLY A 37 2.50 -16.67 3.60
N GLN A 38 3.45 -16.07 2.90
CA GLN A 38 4.11 -16.76 1.80
C GLN A 38 5.17 -17.70 2.39
N HIS A 39 4.94 -19.02 2.43
CA HIS A 39 5.99 -20.01 2.69
C HIS A 39 6.37 -20.75 1.41
N PRO A 40 7.58 -21.34 1.33
CA PRO A 40 7.90 -22.30 0.27
C PRO A 40 6.93 -23.49 0.27
N PRO A 41 6.74 -24.15 -0.89
CA PRO A 41 6.06 -25.43 -0.94
C PRO A 41 6.82 -26.47 -0.12
N LEU A 42 6.08 -27.41 0.48
CA LEU A 42 6.65 -28.61 1.08
C LEU A 42 7.25 -29.47 -0.04
N TYR A 43 8.56 -29.39 -0.24
CA TYR A 43 9.25 -30.00 -1.39
C TYR A 43 9.01 -31.51 -1.50
N ASP A 44 8.90 -32.24 -0.39
CA ASP A 44 8.60 -33.67 -0.35
C ASP A 44 7.18 -34.02 -0.85
N LEU A 45 6.30 -33.03 -0.97
CA LEU A 45 4.95 -33.17 -1.51
C LEU A 45 4.84 -32.75 -2.98
N ILE A 46 5.91 -32.21 -3.58
CA ILE A 46 5.95 -31.92 -5.02
C ILE A 46 6.16 -33.23 -5.79
N ARG A 47 5.19 -33.57 -6.63
CA ARG A 47 5.21 -34.82 -7.42
C ARG A 47 6.05 -34.65 -8.69
N PRO A 48 6.72 -35.70 -9.18
CA PRO A 48 7.45 -35.66 -10.45
C PRO A 48 6.50 -35.66 -11.65
N TYR A 49 6.91 -35.07 -12.77
CA TYR A 49 6.14 -35.01 -14.03
C TYR A 49 5.57 -36.36 -14.52
N SER A 50 6.25 -37.47 -14.21
CA SER A 50 5.80 -38.83 -14.55
C SER A 50 4.47 -39.23 -13.92
N GLU A 51 4.07 -38.57 -12.82
CA GLU A 51 2.78 -38.80 -12.15
C GLU A 51 1.65 -37.88 -12.64
N PHE A 52 1.98 -36.80 -13.36
CA PHE A 52 0.96 -35.88 -13.85
C PHE A 52 0.15 -36.52 -15.00
N PRO A 53 -1.16 -36.25 -15.07
CA PRO A 53 -2.00 -36.76 -16.15
C PRO A 53 -1.53 -36.26 -17.53
N LYS A 54 -1.52 -37.16 -18.52
CA LYS A 54 -1.26 -36.79 -19.92
C LYS A 54 -2.43 -36.05 -20.57
N GLU A 55 -3.63 -36.25 -20.04
CA GLU A 55 -4.85 -35.53 -20.39
C GLU A 55 -5.72 -35.37 -19.15
N ILE A 56 -6.23 -34.16 -18.91
CA ILE A 56 -7.21 -33.85 -17.86
C ILE A 56 -8.60 -33.81 -18.50
N THR A 57 -9.60 -34.34 -17.79
CA THR A 57 -11.02 -34.33 -18.21
C THR A 57 -11.91 -33.81 -17.09
N GLY A 58 -12.99 -33.11 -17.42
CA GLY A 58 -13.99 -32.63 -16.46
C GLY A 58 -14.40 -31.18 -16.70
N GLU A 59 -15.25 -30.64 -15.83
CA GLU A 59 -15.85 -29.29 -15.97
C GLU A 59 -14.83 -28.13 -15.90
N THR A 60 -13.68 -28.38 -15.29
CA THR A 60 -12.53 -27.46 -15.22
C THR A 60 -11.78 -27.34 -16.55
N VAL A 61 -12.07 -28.21 -17.53
CA VAL A 61 -11.45 -28.23 -18.87
C VAL A 61 -12.44 -27.67 -19.89
N TRP A 62 -12.25 -26.40 -20.26
CA TRP A 62 -13.14 -25.67 -21.15
C TRP A 62 -12.36 -24.78 -22.12
N LYS A 63 -13.02 -24.38 -23.20
CA LYS A 63 -12.49 -23.47 -24.22
C LYS A 63 -13.27 -22.15 -24.22
N ALA A 64 -12.69 -21.11 -24.82
CA ALA A 64 -13.38 -19.83 -24.95
C ALA A 64 -14.72 -19.97 -25.70
N GLU A 65 -14.77 -20.78 -26.75
CA GLU A 65 -15.97 -20.97 -27.58
C GLU A 65 -17.15 -21.57 -26.82
N ASP A 66 -16.91 -22.28 -25.71
CA ASP A 66 -17.96 -22.82 -24.83
C ASP A 66 -18.79 -21.71 -24.16
N TYR A 67 -18.23 -20.50 -24.05
CA TYR A 67 -18.77 -19.38 -23.27
C TYR A 67 -18.97 -18.07 -24.03
N THR A 68 -18.17 -17.78 -25.07
CA THR A 68 -18.23 -16.52 -25.84
C THR A 68 -19.63 -16.18 -26.33
N ASN A 69 -20.39 -17.17 -26.81
CA ASN A 69 -21.75 -17.00 -27.33
C ASN A 69 -22.85 -17.53 -26.38
N ASN A 70 -22.48 -17.93 -25.16
CA ASN A 70 -23.36 -18.62 -24.20
C ASN A 70 -23.26 -17.95 -22.80
N PRO A 71 -23.58 -16.64 -22.67
CA PRO A 71 -23.44 -15.89 -21.42
C PRO A 71 -24.25 -16.48 -20.27
N GLU A 72 -25.40 -17.11 -20.53
CA GLU A 72 -26.25 -17.76 -19.53
C GLU A 72 -25.54 -18.91 -18.78
N ARG A 73 -24.41 -19.42 -19.30
CA ARG A 73 -23.60 -20.44 -18.62
C ARG A 73 -22.65 -19.88 -17.56
N TRP A 74 -22.42 -18.57 -17.52
CA TRP A 74 -21.38 -17.96 -16.68
C TRP A 74 -21.68 -16.53 -16.17
N VAL A 75 -22.79 -15.93 -16.58
CA VAL A 75 -23.25 -14.61 -16.15
C VAL A 75 -24.51 -14.74 -15.29
N HIS A 76 -24.47 -14.21 -14.06
CA HIS A 76 -25.64 -14.05 -13.19
C HIS A 76 -26.05 -12.57 -13.14
N VAL A 77 -27.21 -12.22 -13.68
CA VAL A 77 -27.75 -10.85 -13.56
C VAL A 77 -28.52 -10.76 -12.25
N LEU A 78 -28.07 -9.89 -11.33
CA LEU A 78 -28.73 -9.67 -10.06
C LEU A 78 -30.12 -9.07 -10.29
N ASN A 79 -31.15 -9.72 -9.77
CA ASN A 79 -32.54 -9.24 -9.88
C ASN A 79 -32.91 -8.29 -8.72
N GLU A 80 -34.07 -7.65 -8.82
CA GLU A 80 -34.52 -6.64 -7.84
C GLU A 80 -34.66 -7.20 -6.42
N GLU A 81 -35.14 -8.44 -6.24
CA GLU A 81 -35.23 -9.06 -4.91
C GLU A 81 -33.85 -9.37 -4.33
N GLU A 82 -32.89 -9.74 -5.17
CA GLU A 82 -31.51 -10.01 -4.76
C GLU A 82 -30.78 -8.73 -4.35
N ILE A 83 -30.97 -7.66 -5.12
CA ILE A 83 -30.43 -6.33 -4.82
C ILE A 83 -31.04 -5.78 -3.52
N GLU A 84 -32.35 -5.97 -3.28
CA GLU A 84 -33.01 -5.52 -2.06
C GLU A 84 -32.57 -6.30 -0.82
N GLU A 85 -32.40 -7.64 -0.91
CA GLU A 85 -31.83 -8.43 0.19
C GLU A 85 -30.41 -7.96 0.54
N LEU A 86 -29.55 -7.77 -0.48
CA LEU A 86 -28.20 -7.26 -0.31
C LEU A 86 -28.18 -5.84 0.29
N SER A 87 -29.06 -4.96 -0.18
CA SER A 87 -29.20 -3.58 0.31
C SER A 87 -29.54 -3.54 1.81
N ALA A 88 -30.58 -4.28 2.21
CA ALA A 88 -31.09 -4.28 3.58
C ALA A 88 -30.11 -4.90 4.58
N VAL A 89 -29.39 -5.96 4.19
CA VAL A 89 -28.38 -6.61 5.04
C VAL A 89 -27.15 -5.72 5.22
N ALA A 90 -26.73 -5.02 4.16
CA ALA A 90 -25.63 -4.05 4.25
C ALA A 90 -25.98 -2.84 5.13
N ASP A 91 -27.20 -2.29 5.02
CA ASP A 91 -27.65 -1.19 5.90
C ASP A 91 -27.71 -1.60 7.37
N LYS A 92 -28.14 -2.84 7.65
CA LYS A 92 -28.11 -3.42 9.00
C LYS A 92 -26.68 -3.55 9.53
N PHE A 93 -25.75 -4.10 8.74
CA PHE A 93 -24.35 -4.25 9.14
C PHE A 93 -23.69 -2.88 9.41
N LEU A 94 -23.94 -1.89 8.55
CA LEU A 94 -23.48 -0.50 8.74
C LEU A 94 -24.02 0.12 10.04
N ALA A 95 -25.29 -0.13 10.37
CA ALA A 95 -25.91 0.36 11.60
C ALA A 95 -25.32 -0.27 12.88
N GLU A 96 -24.85 -1.51 12.81
CA GLU A 96 -24.20 -2.23 13.92
C GLU A 96 -22.78 -1.70 14.23
N LYS A 97 -22.17 -0.91 13.32
CA LYS A 97 -20.83 -0.30 13.46
C LYS A 97 -19.71 -1.31 13.74
N ILE A 98 -19.90 -2.56 13.31
CA ILE A 98 -18.86 -3.60 13.35
C ILE A 98 -17.77 -3.19 12.34
N PRO A 99 -16.47 -3.27 12.68
CA PRO A 99 -15.39 -3.03 11.73
C PRO A 99 -15.54 -3.94 10.49
N LEU A 100 -15.25 -3.42 9.30
CA LEU A 100 -15.42 -4.18 8.06
C LEU A 100 -14.59 -5.48 8.02
N THR A 101 -13.46 -5.54 8.74
CA THR A 101 -12.68 -6.78 8.95
C THR A 101 -13.37 -7.86 9.78
N GLY A 102 -14.41 -7.51 10.54
CA GLY A 102 -15.26 -8.41 11.30
C GLY A 102 -16.50 -8.90 10.54
N ILE A 103 -16.64 -8.57 9.25
CA ILE A 103 -17.72 -9.11 8.42
C ILE A 103 -17.55 -10.61 8.23
N SER A 104 -18.63 -11.36 8.43
CA SER A 104 -18.65 -12.82 8.42
C SER A 104 -20.02 -13.32 7.99
N LYS A 105 -20.12 -14.60 7.65
CA LYS A 105 -21.39 -15.23 7.27
C LYS A 105 -22.45 -15.18 8.38
N ASP A 106 -22.02 -15.10 9.64
CA ASP A 106 -22.90 -15.09 10.82
C ASP A 106 -23.52 -13.70 11.10
N ASN A 107 -22.87 -12.61 10.66
CA ASN A 107 -23.40 -11.24 10.80
C ASN A 107 -23.88 -10.61 9.48
N PHE A 108 -23.41 -11.11 8.33
CA PHE A 108 -23.92 -10.78 6.99
C PHE A 108 -24.78 -11.92 6.43
N VAL A 109 -25.92 -12.17 7.06
CA VAL A 109 -26.82 -13.29 6.73
C VAL A 109 -27.66 -12.95 5.49
N LEU A 110 -27.61 -13.81 4.46
CA LEU A 110 -28.37 -13.70 3.20
C LEU A 110 -29.36 -14.88 3.05
N PRO A 111 -30.58 -14.80 3.61
CA PRO A 111 -31.53 -15.91 3.62
C PRO A 111 -31.86 -16.50 2.24
N LYS A 112 -32.02 -15.68 1.19
CA LYS A 112 -32.31 -16.14 -0.16
C LYS A 112 -31.02 -16.45 -0.94
N LEU A 113 -30.09 -15.50 -1.06
CA LEU A 113 -28.89 -15.66 -1.90
C LEU A 113 -27.95 -16.78 -1.44
N SER A 114 -27.92 -17.13 -0.15
CA SER A 114 -26.98 -18.11 0.40
C SER A 114 -26.98 -19.47 -0.34
N GLN A 115 -28.13 -19.92 -0.85
CA GLN A 115 -28.23 -21.17 -1.61
C GLN A 115 -27.56 -21.06 -2.99
N LEU A 116 -27.82 -19.96 -3.70
CA LEU A 116 -27.18 -19.64 -4.98
C LEU A 116 -25.66 -19.50 -4.81
N LEU A 117 -25.21 -18.72 -3.82
CA LEU A 117 -23.79 -18.51 -3.55
C LEU A 117 -23.07 -19.81 -3.17
N THR A 118 -23.74 -20.73 -2.47
CA THR A 118 -23.20 -22.08 -2.17
C THR A 118 -23.06 -22.93 -3.45
N SER A 119 -23.95 -22.77 -4.43
CA SER A 119 -23.80 -23.43 -5.74
C SER A 119 -22.67 -22.81 -6.56
N ILE A 120 -22.61 -21.47 -6.61
CA ILE A 120 -21.55 -20.72 -7.31
C ILE A 120 -20.17 -21.03 -6.73
N ARG A 121 -20.01 -21.10 -5.40
CA ARG A 121 -18.77 -21.55 -4.75
C ARG A 121 -18.32 -22.93 -5.25
N ARG A 122 -19.25 -23.86 -5.48
CA ARG A 122 -18.94 -25.19 -6.00
C ARG A 122 -18.46 -25.15 -7.45
N GLU A 123 -19.09 -24.31 -8.29
CA GLU A 123 -18.69 -24.13 -9.69
C GLU A 123 -17.35 -23.41 -9.86
N ILE A 124 -17.04 -22.46 -8.97
CA ILE A 124 -15.72 -21.81 -8.91
C ILE A 124 -14.65 -22.82 -8.48
N LEU A 125 -14.89 -23.62 -7.44
CA LEU A 125 -13.87 -24.57 -6.97
C LEU A 125 -13.72 -25.81 -7.86
N ASN A 126 -14.79 -26.36 -8.41
CA ASN A 126 -14.76 -27.71 -9.02
C ASN A 126 -15.39 -27.77 -10.42
N GLY A 127 -16.04 -26.69 -10.86
CA GLY A 127 -16.64 -26.56 -12.18
C GLY A 127 -15.78 -25.71 -13.12
N LYS A 128 -16.42 -24.79 -13.85
CA LYS A 128 -15.77 -23.88 -14.80
C LYS A 128 -14.73 -22.91 -14.21
N GLY A 129 -14.73 -22.67 -12.89
CA GLY A 129 -13.69 -21.85 -12.27
C GLY A 129 -13.93 -20.35 -12.22
N PHE A 130 -15.00 -19.82 -12.82
CA PHE A 130 -15.29 -18.39 -12.81
C PHE A 130 -16.80 -18.09 -12.88
N ILE A 131 -17.19 -16.88 -12.50
CA ILE A 131 -18.55 -16.33 -12.66
C ILE A 131 -18.47 -14.81 -12.85
N LEU A 132 -19.43 -14.23 -13.58
CA LEU A 132 -19.64 -12.79 -13.67
C LEU A 132 -21.02 -12.42 -13.12
N PHE A 133 -21.08 -11.68 -12.02
CA PHE A 133 -22.31 -11.02 -11.61
C PHE A 133 -22.45 -9.69 -12.37
N LYS A 134 -23.68 -9.36 -12.80
CA LYS A 134 -24.02 -8.06 -13.39
C LYS A 134 -25.11 -7.35 -12.58
N GLY A 135 -25.11 -6.02 -12.64
CA GLY A 135 -26.16 -5.19 -12.05
C GLY A 135 -25.96 -4.83 -10.57
N PHE A 136 -24.75 -4.98 -10.03
CA PHE A 136 -24.44 -4.55 -8.67
C PHE A 136 -24.44 -3.01 -8.62
N PRO A 137 -25.32 -2.36 -7.82
CA PRO A 137 -25.69 -0.96 -8.03
C PRO A 137 -24.70 0.04 -7.38
N VAL A 138 -23.42 -0.01 -7.78
CA VAL A 138 -22.34 0.80 -7.19
C VAL A 138 -22.61 2.30 -7.20
N GLU A 139 -23.19 2.83 -8.28
CA GLU A 139 -23.53 4.25 -8.43
C GLU A 139 -24.61 4.70 -7.45
N LYS A 140 -25.54 3.80 -7.08
CA LYS A 140 -26.64 4.11 -6.14
C LYS A 140 -26.23 3.96 -4.68
N TRP A 141 -25.30 3.05 -4.39
CA TRP A 141 -24.84 2.75 -3.03
C TRP A 141 -23.60 3.55 -2.62
N GLY A 142 -22.82 4.06 -3.59
CA GLY A 142 -21.52 4.66 -3.33
C GLY A 142 -20.49 3.64 -2.84
N ASN A 143 -19.24 4.07 -2.70
CA ASN A 143 -18.11 3.17 -2.45
C ASN A 143 -18.23 2.38 -1.13
N HIS A 144 -18.69 3.02 -0.04
CA HIS A 144 -18.69 2.37 1.28
C HIS A 144 -19.71 1.23 1.38
N LYS A 145 -20.99 1.47 1.02
CA LYS A 145 -22.00 0.40 1.01
C LYS A 145 -21.68 -0.65 -0.05
N SER A 146 -21.14 -0.27 -1.21
CA SER A 146 -20.66 -1.23 -2.20
C SER A 146 -19.56 -2.16 -1.65
N ALA A 147 -18.56 -1.62 -0.93
CA ALA A 147 -17.52 -2.39 -0.28
C ALA A 147 -18.06 -3.35 0.79
N VAL A 148 -18.97 -2.88 1.66
CA VAL A 148 -19.65 -3.71 2.67
C VAL A 148 -20.41 -4.86 2.01
N THR A 149 -21.25 -4.58 1.02
CA THR A 149 -22.05 -5.61 0.34
C THR A 149 -21.16 -6.59 -0.44
N TYR A 150 -20.09 -6.10 -1.07
CA TYR A 150 -19.16 -6.92 -1.85
C TYR A 150 -18.35 -7.87 -0.97
N MET A 151 -17.86 -7.38 0.17
CA MET A 151 -17.25 -8.25 1.19
C MET A 151 -18.29 -9.23 1.75
N GLY A 152 -19.51 -8.77 2.06
CA GLY A 152 -20.61 -9.61 2.52
C GLY A 152 -20.88 -10.81 1.61
N LEU A 153 -20.94 -10.60 0.28
CA LEU A 153 -20.99 -11.66 -0.73
C LEU A 153 -19.77 -12.60 -0.65
N GLY A 154 -18.57 -12.03 -0.52
CA GLY A 154 -17.31 -12.77 -0.38
C GLY A 154 -17.31 -13.80 0.76
N THR A 155 -17.99 -13.52 1.88
CA THR A 155 -18.09 -14.44 3.04
C THR A 155 -18.78 -15.78 2.73
N TYR A 156 -19.53 -15.86 1.62
CA TYR A 156 -20.15 -17.11 1.15
C TYR A 156 -19.25 -17.89 0.18
N LEU A 157 -18.22 -17.24 -0.37
CA LEU A 157 -17.28 -17.82 -1.32
C LEU A 157 -15.97 -18.24 -0.64
N GLY A 158 -15.54 -17.59 0.45
CA GLY A 158 -14.37 -18.00 1.23
C GLY A 158 -14.03 -17.01 2.36
N TYR A 159 -12.86 -17.19 2.98
CA TYR A 159 -12.36 -16.36 4.08
C TYR A 159 -11.39 -15.30 3.56
N PHE A 160 -11.54 -14.04 3.94
CA PHE A 160 -10.61 -12.99 3.50
C PHE A 160 -9.17 -13.25 3.93
N VAL A 161 -8.25 -13.09 3.00
CA VAL A 161 -6.81 -13.08 3.24
C VAL A 161 -6.19 -11.74 2.85
N SER A 162 -5.03 -11.43 3.41
CA SER A 162 -4.32 -10.20 3.12
C SER A 162 -3.69 -10.23 1.73
N GLN A 163 -3.64 -9.07 1.07
CA GLN A 163 -3.13 -8.87 -0.28
C GLN A 163 -1.75 -8.17 -0.33
N ASN A 164 -1.16 -7.86 0.83
CA ASN A 164 0.15 -7.20 0.99
C ASN A 164 0.63 -7.27 2.45
N GLY A 165 1.89 -6.91 2.70
CA GLY A 165 2.52 -6.90 4.02
C GLY A 165 1.87 -5.96 5.05
N ARG A 166 1.01 -5.01 4.63
CA ARG A 166 0.23 -4.13 5.52
C ARG A 166 -1.05 -4.78 6.06
N GLY A 167 -1.42 -5.99 5.59
CA GLY A 167 -2.60 -6.72 6.08
C GLY A 167 -3.89 -6.43 5.29
N HIS A 168 -3.87 -5.60 4.25
CA HIS A 168 -5.11 -5.12 3.62
C HIS A 168 -5.89 -6.25 2.92
N VAL A 169 -7.19 -6.42 3.25
CA VAL A 169 -8.04 -7.50 2.70
C VAL A 169 -8.92 -7.08 1.51
N LEU A 170 -9.26 -5.80 1.39
CA LEU A 170 -9.90 -5.20 0.21
C LEU A 170 -8.88 -4.31 -0.51
N GLY A 171 -8.47 -4.72 -1.71
CA GLY A 171 -7.48 -4.03 -2.51
C GLY A 171 -8.11 -3.03 -3.48
N HIS A 172 -7.42 -1.91 -3.74
CA HIS A 172 -7.77 -0.99 -4.82
C HIS A 172 -6.88 -1.29 -6.04
N VAL A 173 -7.50 -1.57 -7.20
CA VAL A 173 -6.82 -1.79 -8.49
C VAL A 173 -7.15 -0.62 -9.41
N LYS A 174 -6.22 0.33 -9.44
CA LYS A 174 -6.26 1.59 -10.21
C LYS A 174 -4.83 1.99 -10.58
N ASP A 175 -4.67 2.87 -11.57
CA ASP A 175 -3.37 3.50 -11.79
C ASP A 175 -3.10 4.49 -10.64
N LEU A 176 -1.93 4.35 -10.00
CA LEU A 176 -1.46 5.24 -8.94
C LEU A 176 -0.29 6.13 -9.40
N GLY A 177 0.12 6.04 -10.67
CA GLY A 177 1.27 6.78 -11.19
C GLY A 177 2.63 6.16 -10.85
N ASP A 178 2.65 4.91 -10.35
CA ASP A 178 3.90 4.16 -10.16
C ASP A 178 4.53 3.88 -11.54
N ASP A 179 5.76 4.34 -11.78
CA ASP A 179 6.47 4.05 -13.03
C ASP A 179 7.04 2.61 -13.04
N PRO A 180 6.57 1.70 -13.93
CA PRO A 180 7.12 0.35 -14.06
C PRO A 180 8.55 0.32 -14.63
N THR A 181 9.11 1.47 -15.01
CA THR A 181 10.46 1.65 -15.56
C THR A 181 11.44 2.38 -14.64
N GLN A 182 11.08 2.64 -13.37
CA GLN A 182 11.97 3.20 -12.33
C GLN A 182 13.04 2.19 -11.82
N SER A 183 13.81 1.64 -12.75
CA SER A 183 15.09 0.98 -12.52
C SER A 183 16.16 1.68 -13.34
N LYS A 184 17.37 1.81 -12.77
CA LYS A 184 18.46 2.63 -13.35
C LYS A 184 18.79 2.20 -14.78
N GLU A 185 19.18 3.18 -15.60
CA GLU A 185 19.57 3.01 -17.00
C GLU A 185 20.42 1.74 -17.25
N LEU A 186 19.92 0.84 -18.10
CA LEU A 186 20.79 0.04 -18.96
C LEU A 186 20.89 0.69 -20.34
N SER A 187 22.10 0.64 -20.89
CA SER A 187 22.57 1.45 -22.02
C SER A 187 21.78 1.30 -23.34
N TYR A 188 21.78 2.38 -24.12
CA TYR A 188 20.99 2.66 -25.33
C TYR A 188 21.04 1.65 -26.50
N ASP A 189 21.89 0.63 -26.49
CA ASP A 189 22.19 -0.21 -27.67
C ASP A 189 21.18 -1.35 -27.94
N LEU A 190 20.25 -1.64 -27.03
CA LEU A 190 19.34 -2.80 -27.17
C LEU A 190 17.92 -2.49 -27.71
N VAL A 191 17.64 -1.23 -28.08
CA VAL A 191 16.27 -0.78 -28.43
C VAL A 191 16.00 -0.75 -29.95
N ILE A 192 17.05 -0.78 -30.78
CA ILE A 192 16.89 -1.01 -32.22
C ILE A 192 16.84 -2.54 -32.46
N HIS A 193 15.80 -3.03 -33.14
CA HIS A 193 15.52 -4.44 -33.54
C HIS A 193 14.50 -5.28 -32.73
N SER A 194 13.36 -4.72 -32.29
CA SER A 194 12.19 -5.57 -31.96
C SER A 194 10.85 -4.97 -32.38
N ARG A 195 10.42 -5.32 -33.59
CA ARG A 195 8.99 -5.37 -33.95
C ARG A 195 8.37 -6.75 -33.65
N ILE A 196 9.10 -7.64 -32.97
CA ILE A 196 8.72 -9.03 -32.68
C ILE A 196 9.26 -9.49 -31.30
N GLY A 197 8.45 -9.29 -30.25
CA GLY A 197 8.13 -10.33 -29.26
C GLY A 197 9.16 -10.89 -28.26
N LEU A 198 10.49 -10.78 -28.43
CA LEU A 198 11.43 -11.48 -27.52
C LEU A 198 12.23 -10.60 -26.54
N THR A 199 12.77 -9.44 -26.93
CA THR A 199 13.69 -8.69 -26.03
C THR A 199 12.97 -7.87 -24.97
N GLY A 200 11.77 -7.34 -25.26
CA GLY A 200 10.96 -6.57 -24.31
C GLY A 200 10.36 -7.41 -23.16
N TRP A 201 10.48 -8.74 -23.21
CA TRP A 201 9.91 -9.64 -22.20
C TRP A 201 10.64 -9.59 -20.85
N PHE A 202 11.96 -9.35 -20.86
CA PHE A 202 12.85 -9.42 -19.69
C PHE A 202 13.46 -8.06 -19.29
N ALA A 203 13.19 -6.99 -20.03
CA ALA A 203 13.95 -5.73 -19.96
C ALA A 203 13.46 -4.68 -18.94
N ALA A 204 12.59 -5.05 -17.99
CA ALA A 204 12.08 -4.14 -16.96
C ALA A 204 12.31 -4.71 -15.55
N GLN A 205 13.22 -4.08 -14.78
CA GLN A 205 13.39 -4.34 -13.35
C GLN A 205 12.23 -3.67 -12.60
N ILE A 206 11.27 -4.48 -12.13
CA ILE A 206 10.08 -4.04 -11.40
C ILE A 206 10.24 -4.46 -9.93
N ASP A 207 11.23 -3.87 -9.27
CA ASP A 207 11.78 -4.33 -7.98
C ASP A 207 10.90 -4.00 -6.76
N ARG A 208 10.00 -3.01 -6.89
CA ARG A 208 9.07 -2.56 -5.83
C ARG A 208 7.65 -2.26 -6.31
N VAL A 209 7.47 -1.87 -7.58
CA VAL A 209 6.15 -1.56 -8.14
C VAL A 209 5.30 -2.82 -8.31
N ARG A 210 4.04 -2.76 -7.88
CA ARG A 210 3.04 -3.82 -8.14
C ARG A 210 2.30 -3.47 -9.44
N ILE A 211 2.37 -4.33 -10.46
CA ILE A 211 1.84 -4.04 -11.81
C ILE A 211 0.38 -3.57 -11.84
N TYR A 212 -0.46 -4.05 -10.91
CA TYR A 212 -1.85 -3.65 -10.78
C TYR A 212 -2.05 -2.15 -10.44
N ARG A 213 -1.01 -1.47 -9.91
CA ARG A 213 -0.93 -0.03 -9.61
C ARG A 213 -0.52 0.82 -10.82
N THR A 214 -0.37 0.21 -12.00
CA THR A 214 0.07 0.85 -13.26
C THR A 214 -0.90 0.57 -14.41
N ASN A 215 -0.86 1.38 -15.47
CA ASN A 215 -1.65 1.18 -16.70
C ASN A 215 -1.11 0.13 -17.71
N ALA A 216 0.10 -0.41 -17.50
CA ALA A 216 0.72 -1.38 -18.40
C ALA A 216 -0.06 -2.71 -18.48
N ARG A 217 0.16 -3.52 -19.53
CA ARG A 217 -0.43 -4.88 -19.61
C ARG A 217 -0.05 -5.72 -18.37
N GLN A 218 -1.00 -6.49 -17.85
CA GLN A 218 -0.77 -7.55 -16.86
C GLN A 218 -0.88 -8.92 -17.56
N PHE A 219 0.25 -9.63 -17.68
CA PHE A 219 0.33 -10.96 -18.32
C PHE A 219 -0.47 -12.04 -17.56
N PHE A 220 -0.61 -13.25 -18.12
CA PHE A 220 -1.35 -14.33 -17.46
C PHE A 220 -0.68 -14.73 -16.15
N HIS A 221 -1.49 -14.79 -15.09
CA HIS A 221 -1.06 -15.12 -13.74
C HIS A 221 -2.21 -15.76 -12.93
N ALA A 222 -1.86 -16.25 -11.75
CA ALA A 222 -2.73 -16.68 -10.67
C ALA A 222 -2.29 -15.91 -9.42
N ASP A 223 -3.22 -15.22 -8.77
CA ASP A 223 -2.97 -14.47 -7.54
C ASP A 223 -2.64 -15.43 -6.37
N ASP A 224 -1.99 -14.94 -5.30
CA ASP A 224 -1.51 -15.75 -4.17
C ASP A 224 -2.65 -16.32 -3.25
N SER A 225 -3.91 -16.31 -3.68
CA SER A 225 -5.10 -16.81 -2.95
C SER A 225 -5.86 -17.89 -3.73
N ASP A 226 -6.77 -18.63 -3.12
CA ASP A 226 -7.59 -19.62 -3.86
C ASP A 226 -8.57 -18.95 -4.83
N ILE A 227 -9.38 -18.01 -4.34
CA ILE A 227 -10.35 -17.25 -5.16
C ILE A 227 -9.92 -15.78 -5.19
N VAL A 228 -9.95 -15.17 -6.38
CA VAL A 228 -9.87 -13.71 -6.56
C VAL A 228 -11.21 -13.19 -7.07
N GLY A 229 -11.61 -12.03 -6.55
CA GLY A 229 -12.75 -11.26 -7.03
C GLY A 229 -12.34 -9.88 -7.50
N LEU A 230 -13.05 -9.34 -8.49
CA LEU A 230 -12.90 -7.98 -9.00
C LEU A 230 -14.29 -7.34 -9.20
N LEU A 231 -14.62 -6.34 -8.37
CA LEU A 231 -15.80 -5.46 -8.54
C LEU A 231 -15.38 -4.20 -9.31
N CYS A 232 -16.07 -3.88 -10.40
CA CYS A 232 -15.80 -2.67 -11.19
C CYS A 232 -16.54 -1.44 -10.64
N ILE A 233 -15.77 -0.46 -10.15
CA ILE A 233 -16.27 0.84 -9.69
C ILE A 233 -16.22 1.88 -10.83
N ALA A 234 -15.14 1.90 -11.61
CA ALA A 234 -14.96 2.77 -12.77
C ALA A 234 -14.10 2.09 -13.85
N ARG A 235 -14.38 2.40 -15.12
CA ARG A 235 -13.66 1.86 -16.29
C ARG A 235 -12.50 2.78 -16.71
N ALA A 236 -11.57 2.22 -17.48
CA ALA A 236 -10.65 3.01 -18.28
C ALA A 236 -11.37 3.61 -19.50
N LEU A 237 -10.77 4.64 -20.11
CA LEU A 237 -11.23 5.22 -21.38
C LEU A 237 -11.01 4.23 -22.54
N GLU A 238 -9.84 3.59 -22.57
CA GLU A 238 -9.45 2.58 -23.56
C GLU A 238 -8.77 1.39 -22.85
N GLY A 239 -9.11 0.16 -23.24
CA GLY A 239 -8.48 -1.06 -22.71
C GLY A 239 -8.82 -1.38 -21.25
N GLY A 240 -7.92 -2.11 -20.59
CA GLY A 240 -8.05 -2.50 -19.16
C GLY A 240 -9.04 -3.64 -18.94
N GLU A 241 -9.30 -4.39 -20.01
CA GLU A 241 -10.21 -5.51 -20.14
C GLU A 241 -9.57 -6.78 -19.54
N SER A 242 -10.38 -7.77 -19.23
CA SER A 242 -9.95 -9.00 -18.55
C SER A 242 -9.89 -10.16 -19.53
N ASP A 243 -8.77 -10.89 -19.56
CA ASP A 243 -8.66 -12.16 -20.28
C ASP A 243 -8.57 -13.29 -19.24
N ILE A 244 -9.28 -14.41 -19.45
CA ILE A 244 -9.18 -15.60 -18.58
C ILE A 244 -9.00 -16.88 -19.39
N VAL A 245 -8.38 -17.92 -18.83
CA VAL A 245 -8.17 -19.21 -19.50
C VAL A 245 -8.13 -20.38 -18.52
N SER A 246 -8.74 -21.52 -18.90
CA SER A 246 -8.58 -22.79 -18.18
C SER A 246 -7.12 -23.24 -18.21
N SER A 247 -6.47 -23.29 -17.04
CA SER A 247 -5.13 -23.84 -16.90
C SER A 247 -5.06 -25.32 -17.28
N HIS A 248 -6.16 -26.06 -17.13
CA HIS A 248 -6.25 -27.45 -17.58
C HIS A 248 -6.33 -27.56 -19.11
N HIS A 249 -7.02 -26.65 -19.79
CA HIS A 249 -7.01 -26.62 -21.25
C HIS A 249 -5.62 -26.24 -21.77
N VAL A 250 -4.94 -25.28 -21.13
CA VAL A 250 -3.53 -24.96 -21.37
C VAL A 250 -2.65 -26.18 -21.15
N TRP A 251 -2.78 -26.88 -20.01
CA TRP A 251 -2.05 -28.12 -19.70
C TRP A 251 -2.23 -29.18 -20.79
N ASN A 252 -3.47 -29.50 -21.16
CA ASN A 252 -3.75 -30.50 -22.21
C ASN A 252 -3.15 -30.09 -23.57
N THR A 253 -3.11 -28.79 -23.86
CA THR A 253 -2.52 -28.26 -25.09
C THR A 253 -0.99 -28.38 -25.06
N LEU A 254 -0.36 -28.03 -23.93
CA LEU A 254 1.08 -28.22 -23.72
C LEU A 254 1.47 -29.70 -23.74
N GLN A 255 0.74 -30.59 -23.08
CA GLN A 255 1.01 -32.04 -23.12
C GLN A 255 0.97 -32.61 -24.54
N LYS A 256 0.11 -32.06 -25.41
CA LYS A 256 -0.04 -32.49 -26.80
C LYS A 256 0.99 -31.86 -27.75
N GLU A 257 1.30 -30.58 -27.58
CA GLU A 257 2.11 -29.79 -28.52
C GLU A 257 3.58 -29.64 -28.09
N ARG A 258 3.84 -29.54 -26.78
CA ARG A 258 5.15 -29.28 -26.14
C ARG A 258 5.26 -29.96 -24.74
N PRO A 259 5.26 -31.30 -24.66
CA PRO A 259 5.33 -32.01 -23.37
C PRO A 259 6.64 -31.75 -22.60
N ASP A 260 7.70 -31.33 -23.29
CA ASP A 260 8.96 -30.84 -22.73
C ASP A 260 8.80 -29.54 -21.93
N ILE A 261 7.94 -28.64 -22.41
CA ILE A 261 7.57 -27.41 -21.70
C ILE A 261 6.66 -27.74 -20.50
N ALA A 262 5.68 -28.63 -20.68
CA ALA A 262 4.83 -29.09 -19.59
C ALA A 262 5.66 -29.71 -18.45
N GLU A 263 6.64 -30.57 -18.77
CA GLU A 263 7.59 -31.11 -17.81
C GLU A 263 8.36 -30.00 -17.08
N THR A 264 8.91 -29.04 -17.83
CA THR A 264 9.71 -27.93 -17.28
C THR A 264 8.92 -27.06 -16.30
N LEU A 265 7.63 -26.85 -16.56
CA LEU A 265 6.73 -26.10 -15.67
C LEU A 265 6.39 -26.87 -14.37
N THR A 266 6.49 -28.20 -14.32
CA THR A 266 6.31 -28.97 -13.08
C THR A 266 7.55 -29.03 -12.18
N LYS A 267 8.75 -28.80 -12.73
CA LYS A 267 10.01 -28.90 -11.99
C LYS A 267 10.11 -27.79 -10.93
N PRO A 268 10.52 -28.10 -9.67
CA PRO A 268 10.74 -27.09 -8.66
C PRO A 268 12.09 -26.38 -8.88
N ILE A 269 12.20 -25.63 -9.98
CA ILE A 269 13.38 -24.88 -10.41
C ILE A 269 13.09 -23.39 -10.60
N TRP A 270 11.83 -22.99 -10.43
CA TRP A 270 11.39 -21.61 -10.54
C TRP A 270 11.64 -20.90 -9.22
N TYR A 271 11.94 -19.62 -9.29
CA TYR A 271 12.08 -18.74 -8.14
C TYR A 271 11.06 -17.61 -8.31
N PHE A 272 10.41 -17.19 -7.23
CA PHE A 272 9.50 -16.04 -7.19
C PHE A 272 10.00 -15.06 -6.12
N ASP A 273 10.15 -13.78 -6.48
CA ASP A 273 10.50 -12.70 -5.57
C ASP A 273 9.35 -12.38 -4.60
N ARG A 274 9.63 -12.20 -3.30
CA ARG A 274 8.66 -11.68 -2.33
C ARG A 274 8.41 -10.18 -2.45
N LYS A 275 9.18 -9.47 -3.29
CA LYS A 275 9.09 -8.03 -3.55
C LYS A 275 9.21 -7.15 -2.29
N GLY A 276 9.95 -7.64 -1.29
CA GLY A 276 10.15 -6.97 0.01
C GLY A 276 9.13 -7.35 1.08
N GLU A 277 8.20 -8.25 0.80
CA GLU A 277 7.21 -8.77 1.76
C GLU A 277 7.73 -10.06 2.41
N GLU A 278 8.88 -9.93 3.07
CA GLU A 278 9.62 -11.00 3.75
C GLU A 278 9.31 -11.04 5.25
N SER A 279 8.99 -12.23 5.78
CA SER A 279 8.84 -12.47 7.22
C SER A 279 10.20 -12.78 7.85
N VAL A 280 10.39 -12.41 9.12
CA VAL A 280 11.65 -12.63 9.85
C VAL A 280 12.03 -14.13 9.83
N GLY A 281 13.16 -14.44 9.18
CA GLY A 281 13.71 -15.79 9.06
C GLY A 281 13.37 -16.52 7.76
N GLU A 282 12.62 -15.89 6.85
CA GLU A 282 12.41 -16.38 5.47
C GLU A 282 13.43 -15.77 4.50
N GLU A 283 13.75 -16.46 3.40
CA GLU A 283 14.55 -15.88 2.30
C GLU A 283 13.72 -14.84 1.50
N PRO A 284 14.32 -13.82 0.87
CA PRO A 284 13.61 -12.80 0.07
C PRO A 284 12.92 -13.34 -1.20
N TYR A 285 13.08 -14.62 -1.50
CA TYR A 285 12.50 -15.33 -2.64
C TYR A 285 11.99 -16.71 -2.21
N ILE A 286 11.11 -17.31 -3.01
CA ILE A 286 10.61 -18.67 -2.83
C ILE A 286 10.98 -19.52 -4.05
N ARG A 287 11.55 -20.70 -3.82
CA ARG A 287 11.73 -21.72 -4.87
C ARG A 287 10.45 -22.58 -5.01
N THR A 288 9.91 -22.66 -6.22
CA THR A 288 8.55 -23.15 -6.54
C THR A 288 8.53 -23.96 -7.85
N SER A 289 7.43 -24.66 -8.10
CA SER A 289 7.00 -25.09 -9.46
C SER A 289 5.97 -24.12 -10.02
N VAL A 290 5.61 -24.26 -11.31
CA VAL A 290 4.49 -23.53 -11.94
C VAL A 290 3.22 -24.38 -11.95
N PHE A 291 3.35 -25.64 -12.38
CA PHE A 291 2.29 -26.65 -12.25
C PHE A 291 2.61 -27.60 -11.10
N TYR A 292 1.56 -27.95 -10.36
CA TYR A 292 1.60 -28.83 -9.20
C TYR A 292 0.53 -29.92 -9.33
N LEU A 293 0.70 -31.00 -8.59
CA LEU A 293 -0.32 -32.04 -8.42
C LEU A 293 -0.87 -31.98 -6.99
N GLU A 294 -2.19 -31.95 -6.86
CA GLU A 294 -2.91 -31.96 -5.58
C GLU A 294 -2.57 -33.21 -4.75
N ARG A 295 -2.55 -33.07 -3.42
CA ARG A 295 -2.24 -34.17 -2.50
C ARG A 295 -3.38 -35.20 -2.45
N GLY A 296 -3.04 -36.47 -2.65
CA GLY A 296 -3.92 -37.62 -2.46
C GLY A 296 -4.03 -38.50 -3.68
N GLU A 297 -4.96 -39.45 -3.65
CA GLU A 297 -5.28 -40.31 -4.79
C GLU A 297 -6.03 -39.52 -5.85
N ASN A 298 -5.62 -39.64 -7.13
CA ASN A 298 -6.17 -38.92 -8.28
C ASN A 298 -6.12 -37.38 -8.13
N GLY A 299 -4.99 -36.85 -7.64
CA GLY A 299 -4.79 -35.41 -7.49
C GLY A 299 -4.99 -34.62 -8.79
N ARG A 300 -5.66 -33.47 -8.69
CA ARG A 300 -5.85 -32.52 -9.79
C ARG A 300 -4.56 -31.74 -10.05
N VAL A 301 -4.34 -31.32 -11.30
CA VAL A 301 -3.25 -30.40 -11.63
C VAL A 301 -3.69 -29.00 -11.27
N TYR A 302 -2.85 -28.19 -10.62
CA TYR A 302 -3.16 -26.79 -10.36
C TYR A 302 -1.97 -25.89 -10.70
N SER A 303 -2.25 -24.63 -11.06
CA SER A 303 -1.22 -23.65 -11.42
C SER A 303 -0.95 -22.65 -10.31
N LYS A 304 0.32 -22.30 -10.10
CA LYS A 304 0.73 -21.09 -9.37
C LYS A 304 1.78 -20.36 -10.19
N TRP A 305 1.40 -19.25 -10.80
CA TRP A 305 2.18 -18.55 -11.81
C TRP A 305 2.02 -17.04 -11.69
N ASP A 306 3.11 -16.30 -11.55
CA ASP A 306 3.13 -14.86 -11.82
C ASP A 306 4.47 -14.50 -12.47
N PRO A 307 4.49 -14.06 -13.74
CA PRO A 307 5.73 -13.71 -14.43
C PRO A 307 6.42 -12.48 -13.83
N TYR A 308 5.72 -11.60 -13.10
CA TYR A 308 6.30 -10.41 -12.45
C TYR A 308 7.12 -10.74 -11.20
N TYR A 309 6.90 -11.90 -10.58
CA TYR A 309 7.78 -12.43 -9.53
C TYR A 309 9.08 -13.01 -10.09
N ILE A 310 9.12 -13.41 -11.36
CA ILE A 310 10.35 -13.84 -12.04
C ILE A 310 11.13 -12.61 -12.56
N LYS A 311 10.45 -11.62 -13.15
CA LYS A 311 11.11 -10.42 -13.72
C LYS A 311 11.88 -9.59 -12.69
N SER A 312 11.42 -9.56 -11.44
CA SER A 312 12.08 -8.83 -10.34
C SER A 312 13.27 -9.56 -9.71
N LEU A 313 13.57 -10.80 -10.14
CA LEU A 313 14.70 -11.58 -9.62
C LEU A 313 16.07 -11.10 -10.08
N ALA A 314 16.17 -10.19 -11.05
CA ALA A 314 17.45 -9.70 -11.58
C ALA A 314 18.39 -9.28 -10.43
N ARG A 315 17.85 -8.54 -9.44
CA ARG A 315 18.55 -8.11 -8.22
C ARG A 315 19.19 -9.20 -7.36
N PHE A 316 18.78 -10.47 -7.53
CA PHE A 316 19.36 -11.65 -6.87
C PHE A 316 20.25 -12.47 -7.83
N MET A 317 19.83 -12.61 -9.10
CA MET A 317 20.60 -13.30 -10.14
C MET A 317 21.93 -12.58 -10.43
N ASP A 318 21.91 -11.25 -10.56
CA ASP A 318 23.09 -10.41 -10.82
C ASP A 318 24.11 -10.44 -9.67
N LYS A 319 23.64 -10.78 -8.46
CA LYS A 319 24.47 -10.97 -7.26
C LYS A 319 24.91 -12.43 -7.05
N GLY A 320 24.49 -13.36 -7.91
CA GLY A 320 24.77 -14.79 -7.78
C GLY A 320 24.11 -15.48 -6.58
N ILE A 321 23.07 -14.87 -5.99
CA ILE A 321 22.35 -15.43 -4.83
C ILE A 321 21.48 -16.62 -5.25
N ILE A 322 20.88 -16.53 -6.44
CA ILE A 322 20.10 -17.59 -7.09
C ILE A 322 20.62 -17.80 -8.53
N PRO A 323 20.43 -18.98 -9.13
CA PRO A 323 20.84 -19.21 -10.52
C PRO A 323 20.06 -18.30 -11.49
N PRO A 324 20.68 -17.88 -12.61
CA PRO A 324 19.95 -17.25 -13.70
C PRO A 324 18.94 -18.21 -14.31
N LEU A 325 17.89 -17.68 -14.95
CA LEU A 325 16.95 -18.49 -15.70
C LEU A 325 17.66 -19.28 -16.81
N SER A 326 17.44 -20.58 -16.84
CA SER A 326 17.89 -21.44 -17.94
C SER A 326 17.15 -21.11 -19.25
N PRO A 327 17.74 -21.38 -20.43
CA PRO A 327 17.06 -21.23 -21.72
C PRO A 327 15.70 -21.95 -21.77
N GLU A 328 15.62 -23.11 -21.14
CA GLU A 328 14.41 -23.93 -21.03
C GLU A 328 13.31 -23.24 -20.20
N GLN A 329 13.67 -22.54 -19.11
CA GLN A 329 12.72 -21.73 -18.34
C GLN A 329 12.25 -20.49 -19.11
N VAL A 330 13.17 -19.84 -19.82
CA VAL A 330 12.84 -18.68 -20.68
C VAL A 330 11.86 -19.09 -21.79
N GLU A 331 12.11 -20.21 -22.45
CA GLU A 331 11.20 -20.74 -23.47
C GLU A 331 9.86 -21.19 -22.85
N ALA A 332 9.87 -21.89 -21.71
CA ALA A 332 8.66 -22.36 -21.06
C ALA A 332 7.73 -21.23 -20.62
N ALA A 333 8.29 -20.15 -20.04
CA ALA A 333 7.52 -18.95 -19.68
C ALA A 333 6.86 -18.28 -20.90
N LYS A 334 7.57 -18.22 -22.02
CA LYS A 334 7.08 -17.67 -23.29
C LYS A 334 5.97 -18.52 -23.90
N VAL A 335 6.20 -19.83 -24.03
CA VAL A 335 5.24 -20.78 -24.63
C VAL A 335 3.97 -20.89 -23.78
N LEU A 336 4.08 -20.76 -22.45
CA LEU A 336 2.93 -20.69 -21.55
C LEU A 336 2.02 -19.49 -21.88
N GLU A 337 2.55 -18.26 -21.88
CA GLU A 337 1.78 -17.05 -22.22
C GLU A 337 1.22 -17.09 -23.64
N GLU A 338 2.00 -17.53 -24.64
CA GLU A 338 1.53 -17.68 -26.02
C GLU A 338 0.36 -18.69 -26.12
N THR A 339 0.39 -19.75 -25.32
CA THR A 339 -0.70 -20.73 -25.23
C THR A 339 -1.91 -20.17 -24.51
N CYS A 340 -1.73 -19.53 -23.34
CA CYS A 340 -2.80 -18.83 -22.63
C CYS A 340 -3.50 -17.81 -23.53
N HIS A 341 -2.73 -16.96 -24.22
CA HIS A 341 -3.25 -15.92 -25.10
C HIS A 341 -4.05 -16.49 -26.29
N ARG A 342 -3.62 -17.63 -26.85
CA ARG A 342 -4.35 -18.33 -27.93
C ARG A 342 -5.68 -18.92 -27.48
N LEU A 343 -5.80 -19.35 -26.22
CA LEU A 343 -6.94 -20.12 -25.71
C LEU A 343 -7.91 -19.30 -24.84
N ARG A 344 -7.63 -18.01 -24.64
CA ARG A 344 -8.34 -17.15 -23.69
C ARG A 344 -9.80 -16.84 -24.07
N LEU A 345 -10.65 -16.78 -23.06
CA LEU A 345 -11.93 -16.07 -23.11
C LEU A 345 -11.66 -14.60 -22.76
N HIS A 346 -12.05 -13.70 -23.66
CA HIS A 346 -11.95 -12.26 -23.47
C HIS A 346 -13.22 -11.70 -22.82
N MET A 347 -13.08 -10.78 -21.86
CA MET A 347 -14.16 -10.26 -21.03
C MET A 347 -14.01 -8.75 -20.79
N ILE A 348 -15.12 -8.02 -20.93
CA ILE A 348 -15.22 -6.60 -20.56
C ILE A 348 -16.07 -6.51 -19.29
N LEU A 349 -15.54 -5.86 -18.26
CA LEU A 349 -16.26 -5.57 -17.01
C LEU A 349 -16.90 -4.19 -17.11
N GLU A 350 -18.21 -4.13 -16.98
CA GLU A 350 -18.97 -2.89 -16.86
C GLU A 350 -19.01 -2.38 -15.42
N VAL A 351 -19.34 -1.10 -15.22
CA VAL A 351 -19.56 -0.53 -13.88
C VAL A 351 -20.67 -1.31 -13.16
N GLY A 352 -20.37 -1.84 -11.98
CA GLY A 352 -21.28 -2.74 -11.26
C GLY A 352 -21.23 -4.21 -11.66
N ASP A 353 -20.27 -4.62 -12.50
CA ASP A 353 -19.96 -6.04 -12.69
C ASP A 353 -19.01 -6.55 -11.58
N ILE A 354 -19.19 -7.81 -11.18
CA ILE A 354 -18.27 -8.53 -10.28
C ILE A 354 -17.81 -9.83 -10.94
N GLN A 355 -16.53 -9.92 -11.27
CA GLN A 355 -15.90 -11.19 -11.62
C GLN A 355 -15.45 -11.90 -10.35
N PHE A 356 -15.65 -13.21 -10.25
CA PHE A 356 -14.89 -14.09 -9.33
C PHE A 356 -14.30 -15.25 -10.12
N LEU A 357 -13.08 -15.68 -9.79
CA LEU A 357 -12.43 -16.85 -10.37
C LEU A 357 -11.51 -17.58 -9.37
N SER A 358 -11.27 -18.87 -9.61
CA SER A 358 -10.35 -19.74 -8.86
C SER A 358 -8.96 -19.72 -9.51
N ASN A 359 -7.96 -19.28 -8.75
CA ASN A 359 -6.56 -19.25 -9.16
C ASN A 359 -5.95 -20.65 -9.28
N GLU A 360 -6.50 -21.67 -8.61
CA GLU A 360 -5.98 -23.04 -8.72
C GLU A 360 -6.04 -23.55 -10.16
N HIS A 361 -7.12 -23.25 -10.89
CA HIS A 361 -7.32 -23.77 -12.25
C HIS A 361 -7.67 -22.75 -13.34
N VAL A 362 -7.82 -21.46 -13.04
CA VAL A 362 -7.98 -20.38 -14.03
C VAL A 362 -6.82 -19.38 -13.95
N LEU A 363 -6.11 -19.20 -15.08
CA LEU A 363 -5.14 -18.12 -15.24
C LEU A 363 -5.84 -16.89 -15.82
N HIS A 364 -5.45 -15.70 -15.38
CA HIS A 364 -6.09 -14.45 -15.78
C HIS A 364 -5.07 -13.33 -16.09
N ALA A 365 -5.47 -12.39 -16.93
CA ALA A 365 -4.65 -11.29 -17.44
C ALA A 365 -5.49 -10.01 -17.63
N ARG A 366 -4.81 -8.88 -17.78
CA ARG A 366 -5.43 -7.56 -18.05
C ARG A 366 -4.75 -6.92 -19.26
N THR A 367 -5.53 -6.38 -20.20
CA THR A 367 -4.97 -5.57 -21.29
C THR A 367 -4.29 -4.30 -20.75
N GLU A 368 -3.37 -3.71 -21.52
CA GLU A 368 -2.92 -2.34 -21.24
C GLU A 368 -4.11 -1.38 -21.34
N TYR A 369 -4.01 -0.23 -20.67
CA TYR A 369 -5.12 0.72 -20.66
C TYR A 369 -4.68 2.17 -20.64
N LYS A 370 -5.65 3.04 -20.87
CA LYS A 370 -5.51 4.48 -20.76
C LYS A 370 -6.72 5.01 -20.01
N ASP A 371 -6.45 5.75 -18.94
CA ASP A 371 -7.50 6.33 -18.13
C ASP A 371 -8.14 7.56 -18.78
N HIS A 372 -9.32 7.90 -18.25
CA HIS A 372 -9.89 9.21 -18.49
C HIS A 372 -8.96 10.30 -17.88
N THR A 373 -8.54 11.26 -18.70
CA THR A 373 -9.03 12.63 -18.54
C THR A 373 -9.64 13.04 -17.19
N PRO A 374 -8.90 13.46 -16.13
CA PRO A 374 -9.53 14.18 -15.03
C PRO A 374 -10.38 15.36 -15.59
N PRO A 375 -11.59 15.62 -15.06
CA PRO A 375 -12.14 15.15 -13.78
C PRO A 375 -12.95 13.85 -13.88
N ALA A 376 -13.03 13.20 -15.04
CA ALA A 376 -13.70 11.91 -15.15
C ALA A 376 -12.91 10.82 -14.38
N PRO A 377 -13.59 9.84 -13.77
CA PRO A 377 -12.94 8.87 -12.90
C PRO A 377 -11.96 7.99 -13.68
N ARG A 378 -10.75 7.83 -13.12
CA ARG A 378 -9.77 6.81 -13.56
C ARG A 378 -10.32 5.39 -13.30
N ARG A 379 -9.81 4.40 -14.04
CA ARG A 379 -10.16 2.98 -13.86
C ARG A 379 -9.94 2.56 -12.42
N HIS A 380 -10.97 1.99 -11.80
CA HIS A 380 -10.95 1.56 -10.42
C HIS A 380 -11.76 0.28 -10.26
N LEU A 381 -11.08 -0.79 -9.84
CA LEU A 381 -11.72 -2.01 -9.34
C LEU A 381 -11.42 -2.17 -7.85
N MET A 382 -12.35 -2.74 -7.10
CA MET A 382 -12.09 -3.31 -5.78
C MET A 382 -11.76 -4.80 -5.93
N ARG A 383 -10.64 -5.26 -5.38
CA ARG A 383 -10.20 -6.66 -5.42
C ARG A 383 -10.38 -7.35 -4.08
N LEU A 384 -10.89 -8.57 -4.09
CA LEU A 384 -10.90 -9.48 -2.95
C LEU A 384 -10.03 -10.70 -3.20
N TRP A 385 -9.32 -11.14 -2.16
CA TRP A 385 -8.66 -12.45 -2.11
C TRP A 385 -9.30 -13.29 -1.02
N LEU A 386 -9.69 -14.51 -1.36
CA LEU A 386 -10.41 -15.42 -0.47
C LEU A 386 -9.71 -16.77 -0.42
N ALA A 387 -9.59 -17.31 0.79
CA ALA A 387 -9.11 -18.66 1.10
C ALA A 387 -10.27 -19.64 1.27
N THR A 388 -9.98 -20.91 0.98
CA THR A 388 -10.94 -22.01 0.95
C THR A 388 -10.27 -23.25 1.56
N PRO A 389 -10.47 -23.55 2.85
CA PRO A 389 -9.77 -24.65 3.51
C PRO A 389 -10.17 -26.02 2.93
N GLU A 390 -9.26 -27.00 3.01
CA GLU A 390 -9.54 -28.40 2.64
C GLU A 390 -10.81 -28.95 3.33
N SER A 391 -11.04 -28.57 4.59
CA SER A 391 -12.22 -28.98 5.37
C SER A 391 -13.55 -28.48 4.81
N GLU A 392 -13.53 -27.48 3.92
CA GLU A 392 -14.71 -26.86 3.30
C GLU A 392 -14.70 -27.00 1.77
N GLY A 393 -13.96 -28.01 1.25
CA GLY A 393 -13.95 -28.38 -0.16
C GLY A 393 -12.91 -27.65 -1.02
N GLY A 394 -12.01 -26.87 -0.43
CA GLY A 394 -10.83 -26.34 -1.13
C GLY A 394 -9.85 -27.45 -1.52
N TRP A 395 -8.97 -27.15 -2.49
CA TRP A 395 -8.05 -28.14 -3.06
C TRP A 395 -6.89 -28.43 -2.09
N LYS A 396 -6.36 -29.66 -2.08
CA LYS A 396 -5.31 -30.10 -1.14
C LYS A 396 -3.92 -29.72 -1.64
N LEU A 397 -3.46 -28.53 -1.28
CA LEU A 397 -2.20 -27.97 -1.76
C LEU A 397 -0.97 -28.50 -0.97
N PRO A 398 0.23 -28.55 -1.58
CA PRO A 398 1.50 -28.90 -0.94
C PRO A 398 2.12 -27.72 -0.16
N PHE A 399 1.31 -26.91 0.53
CA PHE A 399 1.76 -25.79 1.37
C PHE A 399 1.44 -26.04 2.85
N HIS A 400 2.15 -25.34 3.73
CA HIS A 400 2.05 -25.48 5.19
C HIS A 400 0.65 -25.15 5.73
N ASP A 401 -0.09 -24.24 5.07
CA ASP A 401 -1.43 -23.78 5.44
C ASP A 401 -2.58 -24.46 4.72
N SER A 402 -2.36 -25.52 3.93
CA SER A 402 -3.45 -26.08 3.12
C SER A 402 -4.70 -26.48 3.92
N ALA A 403 -4.52 -26.86 5.19
CA ALA A 403 -5.58 -27.18 6.15
C ALA A 403 -6.10 -26.00 7.00
N GLU A 404 -5.48 -24.82 6.92
CA GLU A 404 -5.88 -23.62 7.67
C GLU A 404 -7.06 -22.91 6.99
N LYS A 405 -7.97 -22.31 7.79
CA LYS A 405 -9.12 -21.54 7.27
C LYS A 405 -8.71 -20.39 6.36
N LYS A 406 -7.60 -19.74 6.71
CA LYS A 406 -6.97 -18.67 5.96
C LYS A 406 -5.63 -19.20 5.47
N ARG A 407 -5.50 -19.36 4.15
CA ARG A 407 -4.33 -19.94 3.49
C ARG A 407 -3.97 -19.12 2.26
N GLY A 408 -2.69 -19.12 1.89
CA GLY A 408 -2.17 -18.17 0.91
C GLY A 408 -2.35 -16.72 1.39
N GLY A 409 -2.46 -15.80 0.44
CA GLY A 409 -2.35 -14.37 0.69
C GLY A 409 -0.91 -13.94 1.00
N ILE A 410 -0.76 -12.67 1.36
CA ILE A 410 0.51 -12.07 1.77
C ILE A 410 0.36 -11.55 3.19
N GLN A 411 1.03 -12.22 4.13
CA GLN A 411 1.15 -11.79 5.51
C GLN A 411 2.63 -11.78 5.88
N VAL A 412 3.10 -10.60 6.27
CA VAL A 412 4.48 -10.37 6.72
C VAL A 412 4.47 -10.39 8.25
N ASN A 413 5.27 -11.28 8.82
CA ASN A 413 5.27 -11.58 10.26
C ASN A 413 3.84 -11.94 10.75
N ASP A 414 3.43 -11.42 11.92
CA ASP A 414 2.07 -11.57 12.45
C ASP A 414 1.20 -10.30 12.21
N ASN A 415 1.45 -9.54 11.13
CA ASN A 415 0.69 -8.30 10.86
C ASN A 415 -0.82 -8.61 10.72
N PRO A 416 -1.70 -7.94 11.49
CA PRO A 416 -3.13 -8.25 11.51
C PRO A 416 -3.83 -7.75 10.24
N PRO A 417 -4.92 -8.39 9.80
CA PRO A 417 -5.68 -7.92 8.64
C PRO A 417 -6.30 -6.52 8.84
N LEU A 418 -6.28 -5.69 7.80
CA LEU A 418 -6.84 -4.34 7.76
C LEU A 418 -7.91 -4.22 6.66
N PRO A 419 -9.00 -3.45 6.88
CA PRO A 419 -10.20 -3.52 6.03
C PRO A 419 -9.99 -2.97 4.62
N PHE A 420 -9.24 -1.87 4.48
CA PHE A 420 -9.03 -1.17 3.23
C PHE A 420 -7.55 -1.06 2.93
N LEU A 421 -7.18 -1.18 1.65
CA LEU A 421 -5.90 -0.70 1.16
C LEU A 421 -5.91 0.84 1.19
N SER A 422 -5.44 1.41 2.31
CA SER A 422 -5.00 2.82 2.34
C SER A 422 -4.07 3.03 1.15
N CYS A 423 -4.32 4.08 0.36
CA CYS A 423 -3.52 4.38 -0.82
C CYS A 423 -2.16 4.92 -0.33
N HIS A 424 -1.24 3.99 -0.09
CA HIS A 424 0.10 4.26 0.41
C HIS A 424 1.04 3.14 -0.05
N GLY A 425 1.96 3.45 -0.96
CA GLY A 425 3.35 2.96 -0.77
C GLY A 425 3.91 3.64 0.50
N HIS A 426 4.88 3.11 1.22
CA HIS A 426 6.24 2.91 0.72
C HIS A 426 6.99 1.78 1.44
N VAL A 427 8.18 1.46 0.91
CA VAL A 427 9.08 0.43 1.43
C VAL A 427 10.25 1.08 2.19
N PHE A 428 10.41 0.73 3.47
CA PHE A 428 11.68 0.86 4.18
C PHE A 428 12.08 -0.47 4.81
N GLY A 429 13.29 -0.92 4.50
CA GLY A 429 13.98 -1.97 5.23
C GLY A 429 15.03 -1.35 6.14
N ALA A 430 15.24 -1.95 7.31
CA ALA A 430 16.41 -1.72 8.14
C ALA A 430 16.70 -2.96 8.98
N ALA A 431 17.74 -3.70 8.61
CA ALA A 431 18.47 -4.53 9.56
C ALA A 431 19.66 -3.71 10.09
N GLU A 432 20.08 -4.03 11.31
CA GLU A 432 21.28 -3.51 12.00
C GLU A 432 21.31 -2.01 12.38
N ILE A 433 21.02 -1.75 13.65
CA ILE A 433 21.96 -1.24 14.69
C ILE A 433 21.26 -1.56 16.03
N LEU A 434 21.78 -2.47 16.86
CA LEU A 434 22.69 -2.14 17.97
C LEU A 434 23.54 -3.37 18.37
N ARG A 435 24.86 -3.24 18.30
CA ARG A 435 25.79 -3.92 19.21
C ARG A 435 26.43 -2.85 20.10
N GLY A 436 26.42 -3.01 21.43
CA GLY A 436 27.15 -2.08 22.31
C GLY A 436 26.61 -1.97 23.74
N GLY A 437 26.57 -3.07 24.49
CA GLY A 437 26.26 -3.05 25.93
C GLY A 437 26.79 -4.31 26.59
N ALA A 438 27.85 -4.18 27.41
CA ALA A 438 28.67 -5.33 27.82
C ALA A 438 28.03 -6.21 28.91
N LEU A 439 28.22 -7.52 28.74
CA LEU A 439 27.94 -8.56 29.73
C LEU A 439 28.97 -8.52 30.87
N THR A 440 28.57 -8.64 32.14
CA THR A 440 29.40 -9.25 33.19
C THR A 440 28.52 -9.91 34.26
N ILE A 441 28.90 -11.13 34.65
CA ILE A 441 28.26 -12.02 35.64
C ILE A 441 29.15 -12.06 36.91
N PHE A 442 28.71 -12.76 37.97
CA PHE A 442 29.42 -13.17 39.22
C PHE A 442 29.15 -12.29 40.47
N PHE A 443 28.92 -12.83 41.69
CA PHE A 443 28.54 -14.18 42.17
C PHE A 443 28.09 -14.11 43.66
N LEU A 444 27.43 -15.16 44.17
CA LEU A 444 27.32 -15.59 45.59
C LEU A 444 26.68 -14.68 46.69
N GLY A 445 25.78 -15.27 47.48
CA GLY A 445 26.16 -15.55 48.88
C GLY A 445 25.29 -15.05 50.06
N SER A 446 24.19 -15.75 50.35
CA SER A 446 23.77 -16.21 51.71
C SER A 446 23.77 -15.26 52.95
N LYS A 447 22.57 -15.02 53.52
CA LYS A 447 22.16 -15.13 54.95
C LYS A 447 20.76 -14.50 55.13
N ALA A 448 19.85 -14.91 56.03
CA ALA A 448 19.70 -16.14 56.83
C ALA A 448 18.29 -16.20 57.49
N SER A 449 17.83 -17.41 57.87
CA SER A 449 16.90 -17.72 59.01
C SER A 449 15.51 -17.04 59.13
N GLN A 450 14.43 -17.62 59.67
CA GLN A 450 14.06 -18.97 60.14
C GLN A 450 12.53 -18.91 60.45
N LEU A 451 11.69 -19.92 60.17
CA LEU A 451 11.02 -20.88 61.10
C LEU A 451 9.69 -21.27 60.39
N LEU A 452 9.16 -22.50 60.30
CA LEU A 452 9.01 -23.65 61.22
C LEU A 452 9.09 -25.02 60.49
N LYS A 453 9.00 -26.13 61.24
CA LYS A 453 9.32 -27.55 60.91
C LYS A 453 8.10 -28.50 61.17
N PRO A 454 8.17 -29.86 61.04
CA PRO A 454 8.55 -30.72 59.89
C PRO A 454 7.73 -32.07 59.81
N PHE A 455 8.34 -33.12 59.21
CA PHE A 455 7.95 -34.56 59.11
C PHE A 455 6.93 -34.92 58.00
N GLY A 456 7.10 -36.00 57.21
CA GLY A 456 8.20 -36.99 57.11
C GLY A 456 8.11 -37.81 55.79
N ALA A 457 9.17 -38.52 55.41
CA ALA A 457 9.32 -39.26 54.12
C ALA A 457 9.21 -40.80 54.34
N PRO A 458 9.70 -41.75 53.48
CA PRO A 458 10.13 -41.71 52.06
C PRO A 458 9.79 -42.99 51.18
N LEU A 459 10.24 -43.01 49.90
CA LEU A 459 10.69 -44.20 49.08
C LEU A 459 9.66 -45.34 48.74
N LEU A 460 9.74 -46.20 47.70
CA LEU A 460 10.65 -46.55 46.56
C LEU A 460 9.77 -46.86 45.30
N ALA A 461 10.22 -46.72 44.03
CA ALA A 461 10.77 -47.77 43.14
C ALA A 461 10.03 -49.15 43.17
N ASP A 462 9.81 -49.90 42.08
CA ASP A 462 10.45 -49.95 40.76
C ASP A 462 9.67 -50.90 39.77
N ILE A 463 10.18 -51.17 38.55
CA ILE A 463 10.00 -52.40 37.70
C ILE A 463 8.82 -52.58 36.68
N PHE A 464 9.21 -52.55 35.38
CA PHE A 464 8.92 -53.40 34.18
C PHE A 464 7.52 -53.77 33.57
N ASP A 465 7.52 -53.74 32.21
CA ASP A 465 6.88 -54.58 31.15
C ASP A 465 5.37 -54.95 31.10
N ALA A 466 4.68 -54.38 30.09
CA ALA A 466 4.17 -54.98 28.82
C ALA A 466 3.76 -56.50 28.70
N PRO A 467 3.12 -56.96 27.59
CA PRO A 467 1.86 -56.53 26.96
C PRO A 467 0.93 -57.68 26.43
N SER A 468 -0.42 -57.55 26.46
CA SER A 468 -1.38 -58.37 25.65
C SER A 468 -2.82 -57.83 25.75
N LYS A 469 -3.56 -57.49 24.67
CA LYS A 469 -4.26 -58.30 23.64
C LYS A 469 -5.54 -59.03 24.10
N LEU A 470 -6.53 -59.08 23.18
CA LEU A 470 -7.90 -59.69 23.22
C LEU A 470 -9.01 -58.81 23.84
N SER A 471 -10.28 -58.85 23.41
CA SER A 471 -10.88 -59.08 22.07
C SER A 471 -12.38 -58.73 22.06
N CYS A 472 -12.87 -58.28 20.90
CA CYS A 472 -14.27 -58.03 20.47
C CYS A 472 -15.42 -58.81 21.15
N THR A 473 -16.52 -58.10 21.45
CA THR A 473 -17.91 -58.50 21.09
C THR A 473 -18.78 -57.28 20.76
N ARG A 474 -19.64 -57.39 19.74
CA ARG A 474 -20.73 -56.44 19.42
C ARG A 474 -22.00 -56.86 20.17
N GLU A 475 -22.88 -55.91 20.50
CA GLU A 475 -24.26 -55.94 20.02
C GLU A 475 -24.97 -54.58 20.19
N SER A 476 -26.10 -54.41 19.50
CA SER A 476 -26.73 -53.12 19.21
C SER A 476 -28.24 -53.17 19.47
N VAL A 477 -28.82 -52.11 20.05
CA VAL A 477 -30.28 -51.93 20.12
C VAL A 477 -30.67 -50.52 19.65
N VAL A 478 -31.57 -50.48 18.68
CA VAL A 478 -32.30 -49.28 18.21
C VAL A 478 -33.76 -49.43 18.66
N ILE A 479 -34.44 -48.34 19.06
CA ILE A 479 -35.89 -48.13 18.89
C ILE A 479 -36.28 -46.65 19.19
N ARG A 480 -37.20 -46.13 18.37
CA ARG A 480 -38.06 -44.93 18.53
C ARG A 480 -39.52 -45.40 18.32
N PRO A 481 -40.57 -44.56 18.32
CA PRO A 481 -41.06 -43.59 19.32
C PRO A 481 -42.58 -43.80 19.64
N VAL A 482 -43.20 -43.07 20.58
CA VAL A 482 -44.68 -42.89 20.67
C VAL A 482 -45.05 -41.45 21.08
N VAL A 483 -46.27 -41.01 20.74
CA VAL A 483 -46.83 -39.64 20.70
C VAL A 483 -48.07 -39.50 21.60
N GLN A 484 -48.35 -38.29 22.15
CA GLN A 484 -49.69 -37.65 22.30
C GLN A 484 -49.61 -36.37 23.19
N ALA A 485 -50.55 -35.42 23.25
CA ALA A 485 -51.36 -34.68 22.24
C ALA A 485 -52.32 -33.70 22.97
N SER A 486 -52.54 -32.46 22.48
CA SER A 486 -53.85 -31.71 22.51
C SER A 486 -53.77 -30.21 22.14
N LYS A 487 -54.91 -29.69 21.66
CA LYS A 487 -55.38 -28.31 21.31
C LYS A 487 -56.95 -28.37 21.44
N PRO A 488 -57.79 -27.28 21.39
CA PRO A 488 -57.63 -26.03 20.60
C PRO A 488 -58.36 -24.71 21.03
N PHE A 489 -58.13 -23.64 20.24
CA PHE A 489 -59.07 -22.60 19.68
C PHE A 489 -59.65 -21.35 20.42
N TRP A 490 -59.60 -20.20 19.69
CA TRP A 490 -60.39 -18.92 19.69
C TRP A 490 -60.37 -18.04 20.99
N THR A 491 -60.56 -16.68 21.01
CA THR A 491 -60.93 -15.65 20.00
C THR A 491 -60.45 -14.22 20.40
N GLN A 492 -60.08 -13.40 19.40
CA GLN A 492 -60.34 -11.94 19.19
C GLN A 492 -60.13 -10.79 20.24
N GLN A 493 -59.56 -9.70 19.66
CA GLN A 493 -59.93 -8.26 19.74
C GLN A 493 -59.21 -7.23 20.67
N LYS A 494 -58.37 -6.42 19.99
CA LYS A 494 -58.40 -4.93 19.86
C LYS A 494 -58.23 -4.00 21.08
N SER A 495 -57.30 -3.04 20.87
CA SER A 495 -57.39 -1.58 21.18
C SER A 495 -57.37 -1.13 22.66
N ALA A 496 -56.83 0.05 23.03
CA ALA A 496 -55.93 0.99 22.36
C ALA A 496 -55.44 2.09 23.34
N LEU A 497 -54.39 2.82 22.93
CA LEU A 497 -54.14 4.25 23.22
C LEU A 497 -53.74 4.66 24.68
N PRO A 498 -53.18 5.87 24.88
CA PRO A 498 -51.95 6.00 25.69
C PRO A 498 -52.01 7.11 26.76
N VAL A 499 -50.92 7.28 27.52
CA VAL A 499 -50.60 8.55 28.20
C VAL A 499 -49.13 8.91 27.94
N ARG A 500 -48.86 10.22 27.96
CA ARG A 500 -47.66 10.93 27.49
C ARG A 500 -47.22 11.91 28.60
N VAL A 501 -46.06 12.56 28.44
CA VAL A 501 -45.66 13.89 29.02
C VAL A 501 -44.62 13.93 30.17
N ALA A 502 -43.59 14.77 29.91
CA ALA A 502 -42.71 15.59 30.78
C ALA A 502 -41.54 15.02 31.61
N GLU A 503 -40.33 15.49 31.27
CA GLU A 503 -39.47 16.46 32.02
C GLU A 503 -39.54 16.47 33.58
N LYS A 504 -38.46 16.70 34.35
CA LYS A 504 -37.33 17.63 34.13
C LYS A 504 -36.15 17.43 35.13
N SER A 505 -34.93 17.80 34.71
CA SER A 505 -33.79 18.39 35.48
C SER A 505 -33.40 17.92 36.91
N SER A 506 -32.10 17.64 37.14
CA SER A 506 -31.17 18.50 37.91
C SER A 506 -29.77 17.85 38.10
N SER A 507 -28.79 18.62 38.58
CA SER A 507 -27.34 18.36 38.50
C SER A 507 -26.61 18.42 39.86
N SER A 508 -25.43 17.82 39.98
CA SER A 508 -24.43 18.07 41.05
C SER A 508 -23.01 17.65 40.64
N GLN A 509 -22.00 18.46 40.98
CA GLN A 509 -20.56 18.13 40.85
C GLN A 509 -19.95 17.80 42.22
N LEU A 510 -18.75 17.19 42.23
CA LEU A 510 -17.80 17.29 43.35
C LEU A 510 -16.35 17.11 42.85
N PHE A 511 -15.44 17.96 43.33
CA PHE A 511 -13.99 17.95 43.12
C PHE A 511 -13.29 17.67 44.44
N TYR A 512 -12.06 17.14 44.41
CA TYR A 512 -11.04 17.35 45.47
C TYR A 512 -9.62 17.39 44.88
N TRP A 513 -8.72 18.07 45.59
CA TRP A 513 -7.30 18.37 45.32
C TRP A 513 -6.42 17.85 46.48
N VAL A 514 -5.13 18.26 46.54
CA VAL A 514 -4.20 18.27 47.72
C VAL A 514 -3.37 16.98 47.94
N GLU A 515 -2.04 16.98 48.21
CA GLU A 515 -0.93 17.98 48.15
C GLU A 515 0.47 17.28 48.10
N GLN A 516 1.56 18.07 48.03
CA GLN A 516 2.98 17.68 48.20
C GLN A 516 3.40 17.53 49.69
N GLU A 517 4.60 16.99 49.95
CA GLU A 517 5.59 17.60 50.87
C GLU A 517 7.03 17.08 50.61
N ASP A 518 8.04 17.79 51.13
CA ASP A 518 9.48 17.79 50.72
C ASP A 518 10.48 17.26 51.80
N GLU A 519 11.80 17.49 51.59
CA GLU A 519 12.94 17.58 52.57
C GLU A 519 13.80 16.28 52.83
N ILE A 520 15.15 16.21 52.58
CA ILE A 520 16.40 16.82 53.18
C ILE A 520 17.02 15.91 54.31
N ASP A 521 18.34 15.64 54.48
CA ASP A 521 19.64 16.10 53.90
C ASP A 521 20.81 15.04 54.02
N GLU A 522 22.06 15.49 53.75
CA GLU A 522 23.37 15.18 54.39
C GLU A 522 24.43 14.17 53.82
N VAL A 523 25.42 14.75 53.10
CA VAL A 523 26.92 14.82 53.28
C VAL A 523 27.79 13.61 53.73
N LEU A 524 29.03 13.57 53.15
CA LEU A 524 30.33 12.92 53.54
C LEU A 524 30.82 11.79 52.60
N GLU A 525 32.11 11.52 52.33
CA GLU A 525 33.34 12.36 52.18
C GLU A 525 34.50 11.49 51.56
N ASN A 526 35.46 12.10 50.86
CA ASN A 526 36.88 11.68 50.70
C ASN A 526 37.36 10.39 49.93
N ALA A 527 37.89 10.64 48.71
CA ALA A 527 39.31 10.43 48.31
C ALA A 527 39.81 9.02 47.78
N PRO A 528 41.03 8.88 47.18
CA PRO A 528 41.16 8.38 45.80
C PRO A 528 42.25 7.28 45.54
N ARG A 529 42.45 6.81 44.28
CA ARG A 529 43.77 6.54 43.62
C ARG A 529 43.74 5.87 42.22
N GLU A 530 44.45 6.53 41.29
CA GLU A 530 45.41 6.10 40.24
C GLU A 530 45.33 4.76 39.44
N PRO A 531 45.70 4.78 38.13
CA PRO A 531 45.80 3.60 37.25
C PRO A 531 47.25 3.21 36.83
N PRO A 532 47.44 2.01 36.24
CA PRO A 532 48.54 1.71 35.30
C PRO A 532 48.05 0.96 34.03
N ALA A 533 48.83 0.68 32.97
CA ALA A 533 49.99 1.33 32.34
C ALA A 533 50.25 0.61 30.97
N VAL A 534 51.00 1.22 30.04
CA VAL A 534 51.32 0.69 28.68
C VAL A 534 52.69 0.00 28.64
N PRO A 535 52.90 -1.00 27.76
CA PRO A 535 54.07 -0.98 26.85
C PRO A 535 53.77 -1.63 25.47
N SER A 536 54.66 -1.68 24.46
CA SER A 536 55.54 -0.68 23.81
C SER A 536 56.07 -1.29 22.48
N ALA A 537 56.65 -0.49 21.57
CA ALA A 537 56.95 -0.87 20.17
C ALA A 537 58.31 -1.58 19.94
N GLU A 538 58.55 -2.11 18.72
CA GLU A 538 59.88 -2.13 18.07
C GLU A 538 59.82 -2.34 16.52
N THR A 539 60.94 -2.10 15.80
CA THR A 539 60.96 -1.74 14.34
C THR A 539 62.00 -2.54 13.46
N PRO A 540 62.66 -2.05 12.36
CA PRO A 540 62.56 -2.69 11.02
C PRO A 540 63.91 -3.08 10.34
N LYS A 541 63.93 -3.49 9.04
CA LYS A 541 65.12 -3.46 8.13
C LYS A 541 64.84 -3.64 6.62
N ASN A 542 65.85 -3.34 5.78
CA ASN A 542 65.90 -3.04 4.32
C ASN A 542 66.92 -4.00 3.60
N PRO A 543 67.48 -3.84 2.36
CA PRO A 543 67.06 -3.27 1.04
C PRO A 543 67.53 -4.04 -0.29
N GLN A 544 66.93 -3.74 -1.47
CA GLN A 544 67.51 -3.60 -2.87
C GLN A 544 68.29 -4.77 -3.61
N PRO A 545 68.75 -4.67 -4.91
CA PRO A 545 68.53 -3.70 -6.04
C PRO A 545 68.35 -4.25 -7.53
N CYS A 546 67.94 -3.35 -8.47
CA CYS A 546 68.24 -3.27 -9.95
C CYS A 546 67.83 -4.44 -10.93
N ILE A 547 67.55 -4.27 -12.24
CA ILE A 547 68.13 -3.44 -13.35
C ILE A 547 67.03 -2.78 -14.25
N ARG A 548 67.42 -1.96 -15.26
CA ARG A 548 66.72 -0.76 -15.78
C ARG A 548 66.69 -0.68 -17.34
N LYS A 549 65.70 0.07 -17.89
CA LYS A 549 65.61 0.78 -19.22
C LYS A 549 64.57 0.21 -20.22
N THR A 550 63.75 1.00 -20.97
CA THR A 550 63.54 2.48 -21.06
C THR A 550 62.25 2.88 -21.81
N ARG A 551 61.60 3.99 -21.38
CA ARG A 551 60.80 5.01 -22.15
C ARG A 551 59.55 4.55 -22.95
N ASN A 552 58.45 5.30 -23.10
CA ASN A 552 57.92 6.60 -22.61
C ASN A 552 56.40 6.34 -22.28
N SER A 553 55.71 7.00 -21.35
CA SER A 553 55.28 8.42 -21.37
C SER A 553 54.76 8.88 -19.99
N GLN A 554 54.41 10.16 -19.83
CA GLN A 554 53.96 10.76 -18.56
C GLN A 554 52.51 10.37 -18.17
N PRO A 555 52.21 10.15 -16.88
CA PRO A 555 50.84 10.15 -16.36
C PRO A 555 50.42 11.56 -15.92
N HIS A 556 49.21 11.99 -16.30
CA HIS A 556 48.51 13.06 -15.60
C HIS A 556 47.86 12.49 -14.33
N GLU A 557 48.03 13.18 -13.19
CA GLU A 557 47.29 12.87 -11.97
C GLU A 557 45.80 13.12 -12.20
N ASN A 558 44.98 12.12 -11.85
CA ASN A 558 43.54 12.16 -12.05
C ASN A 558 42.88 12.03 -10.68
N THR A 559 42.81 13.14 -9.94
CA THR A 559 42.08 13.23 -8.66
C THR A 559 40.58 13.18 -8.94
N LYS A 560 40.04 11.98 -9.10
CA LYS A 560 38.59 11.74 -9.00
C LYS A 560 38.19 11.77 -7.54
N GLU A 561 37.74 12.94 -7.07
CA GLU A 561 36.82 12.98 -5.94
C GLU A 561 35.52 12.28 -6.36
N SER A 562 35.16 11.22 -5.64
CA SER A 562 33.88 10.55 -5.79
C SER A 562 32.80 11.38 -5.10
N ARG A 563 32.07 12.19 -5.87
CA ARG A 563 30.78 12.73 -5.41
C ARG A 563 29.75 11.62 -5.46
N GLU A 564 29.32 11.15 -4.28
CA GLU A 564 28.08 10.41 -4.15
C GLU A 564 26.93 11.42 -4.18
N ASP A 565 26.11 11.39 -5.24
CA ASP A 565 24.85 12.13 -5.27
C ASP A 565 23.86 11.46 -4.30
N THR A 566 23.94 11.84 -3.02
CA THR A 566 22.99 11.41 -1.99
C THR A 566 21.66 12.15 -2.17
N MET A 567 20.67 11.46 -2.74
CA MET A 567 19.27 11.91 -2.73
C MET A 567 18.82 12.17 -1.28
N LEU A 568 18.17 13.32 -1.06
CA LEU A 568 17.63 13.68 0.25
C LEU A 568 16.39 12.83 0.57
N PRO A 569 16.23 12.36 1.82
CA PRO A 569 15.10 11.50 2.18
C PRO A 569 13.78 12.28 2.20
N THR A 570 12.76 11.71 1.58
CA THR A 570 11.37 12.21 1.61
C THR A 570 10.74 12.02 3.00
N PRO A 571 10.03 13.03 3.56
CA PRO A 571 9.25 12.87 4.79
C PRO A 571 8.20 11.75 4.70
N SER A 572 7.99 11.00 5.79
CA SER A 572 6.86 10.07 5.87
C SER A 572 5.53 10.82 5.94
N THR A 573 4.55 10.33 5.17
CA THR A 573 3.13 10.75 5.19
C THR A 573 2.20 9.60 5.62
N ASP A 574 2.72 8.56 6.27
CA ASP A 574 1.96 7.36 6.67
C ASP A 574 0.81 7.65 7.67
N HIS A 575 0.84 8.79 8.35
CA HIS A 575 -0.23 9.27 9.24
C HIS A 575 -1.36 10.04 8.53
N VAL A 576 -1.22 10.34 7.23
CA VAL A 576 -2.16 11.21 6.50
C VAL A 576 -3.35 10.42 5.96
N ALA A 577 -4.56 10.94 6.22
CA ALA A 577 -5.83 10.36 5.74
C ALA A 577 -6.20 10.90 4.35
N PHE A 578 -5.78 10.20 3.29
CA PHE A 578 -6.00 10.61 1.90
C PHE A 578 -7.44 10.45 1.39
N GLU A 579 -8.39 10.03 2.24
CA GLU A 579 -9.82 10.14 1.96
C GLU A 579 -10.28 11.61 1.86
N ARG A 580 -9.51 12.55 2.43
CA ARG A 580 -9.85 13.99 2.56
C ARG A 580 -8.76 14.92 2.04
N ILE A 581 -7.64 14.39 1.56
CA ILE A 581 -6.38 15.11 1.28
C ILE A 581 -5.73 14.47 0.05
N TYR A 582 -5.13 15.27 -0.83
CA TYR A 582 -4.39 14.76 -1.99
C TYR A 582 -3.15 13.95 -1.59
N GLU A 583 -2.99 12.75 -2.17
CA GLU A 583 -1.82 11.88 -2.00
C GLU A 583 -0.63 12.44 -2.81
N PRO A 584 0.60 12.49 -2.26
CA PRO A 584 1.80 12.88 -3.00
C PRO A 584 1.99 12.08 -4.30
N ALA A 585 1.98 12.77 -5.43
CA ALA A 585 2.14 12.20 -6.76
C ALA A 585 3.39 12.78 -7.47
N GLU A 586 3.54 12.50 -8.77
CA GLU A 586 4.64 12.97 -9.63
C GLU A 586 4.90 14.49 -9.48
N ASP A 587 3.85 15.27 -9.29
CA ASP A 587 3.91 16.72 -9.09
C ASP A 587 4.69 17.13 -7.82
N SER A 588 4.44 16.44 -6.73
CA SER A 588 5.05 16.63 -5.43
C SER A 588 6.51 16.19 -5.46
N TYR A 589 6.78 15.01 -6.03
CA TYR A 589 8.16 14.51 -6.17
C TYR A 589 9.00 15.39 -7.10
N LEU A 590 8.41 15.92 -8.18
CA LEU A 590 9.11 16.85 -9.07
C LEU A 590 9.51 18.15 -8.35
N LEU A 591 8.72 18.63 -7.38
CA LEU A 591 9.09 19.77 -6.53
C LEU A 591 10.28 19.43 -5.62
N LEU A 592 10.28 18.24 -4.99
CA LEU A 592 11.39 17.77 -4.15
C LEU A 592 12.69 17.62 -4.97
N ASP A 593 12.64 16.97 -6.13
CA ASP A 593 13.79 16.78 -7.03
C ASP A 593 14.34 18.13 -7.53
N THR A 594 13.46 19.07 -7.86
CA THR A 594 13.85 20.40 -8.34
C THR A 594 14.55 21.20 -7.23
N LEU A 595 13.95 21.28 -6.04
CA LEU A 595 14.51 22.02 -4.89
C LEU A 595 15.80 21.40 -4.33
N SER A 596 16.02 20.10 -4.55
CA SER A 596 17.24 19.40 -4.15
C SER A 596 18.34 19.37 -5.23
N SER A 597 18.05 19.84 -6.45
CA SER A 597 19.03 19.90 -7.54
C SER A 597 20.17 20.90 -7.26
N GLU A 598 21.36 20.65 -7.81
CA GLU A 598 22.54 21.51 -7.60
C GLU A 598 22.32 22.96 -8.08
N SER A 599 21.56 23.17 -9.16
CA SER A 599 21.28 24.52 -9.69
C SER A 599 20.38 25.33 -8.75
N GLU A 600 19.34 24.70 -8.19
CA GLU A 600 18.41 25.40 -7.30
C GLU A 600 19.00 25.60 -5.91
N LYS A 601 19.77 24.64 -5.40
CA LYS A 601 20.57 24.82 -4.17
C LYS A 601 21.56 25.97 -4.33
N ALA A 602 22.25 26.08 -5.48
CA ALA A 602 23.15 27.21 -5.74
C ALA A 602 22.40 28.55 -5.73
N PHE A 603 21.28 28.66 -6.45
CA PHE A 603 20.45 29.88 -6.48
C PHE A 603 19.92 30.28 -5.09
N LEU A 604 19.39 29.32 -4.33
CA LEU A 604 18.84 29.57 -2.99
C LEU A 604 19.95 29.96 -1.98
N ARG A 605 21.12 29.31 -2.04
CA ARG A 605 22.29 29.65 -1.19
C ARG A 605 22.86 31.03 -1.51
N GLU A 606 22.93 31.41 -2.79
CA GLU A 606 23.38 32.74 -3.22
C GLU A 606 22.41 33.83 -2.74
N ARG A 607 21.11 33.64 -3.00
CA ARG A 607 20.06 34.61 -2.69
C ARG A 607 19.79 34.77 -1.19
N PHE A 608 19.99 33.71 -0.41
CA PHE A 608 19.67 33.67 1.03
C PHE A 608 20.88 33.36 1.93
N HIS A 609 22.08 33.73 1.48
CA HIS A 609 23.33 33.55 2.20
C HIS A 609 23.29 34.09 3.66
N SER A 610 24.15 33.58 4.54
CA SER A 610 24.17 33.89 5.98
C SER A 610 24.36 35.37 6.36
N GLY A 611 24.64 36.25 5.38
CA GLY A 611 24.72 37.70 5.58
C GLY A 611 23.39 38.45 5.41
N VAL A 612 22.31 37.79 4.97
CA VAL A 612 20.96 38.35 4.94
C VAL A 612 20.06 37.74 6.02
N PRO A 613 18.98 38.43 6.44
CA PRO A 613 18.02 37.91 7.43
C PRO A 613 17.47 36.52 7.06
N SER A 614 17.09 35.76 8.08
CA SER A 614 16.41 34.46 8.00
C SER A 614 15.22 34.52 7.02
N PRO A 615 15.20 33.72 5.93
CA PRO A 615 14.10 33.74 4.97
C PRO A 615 12.81 33.12 5.52
N LEU A 616 11.66 33.62 5.06
CA LEU A 616 10.37 32.96 5.21
C LEU A 616 10.01 32.14 3.95
N VAL A 617 9.87 30.83 4.12
CA VAL A 617 9.38 29.89 3.10
C VAL A 617 7.91 29.56 3.38
N VAL A 618 7.06 29.65 2.35
CA VAL A 618 5.63 29.35 2.42
C VAL A 618 5.24 28.36 1.33
N GLU A 619 4.62 27.24 1.70
CA GLU A 619 3.87 26.40 0.76
C GLU A 619 2.39 26.82 0.72
N ILE A 620 1.85 27.04 -0.48
CA ILE A 620 0.40 27.23 -0.68
C ILE A 620 -0.17 25.95 -1.30
N GLY A 621 -1.28 25.45 -0.75
CA GLY A 621 -1.86 24.16 -1.12
C GLY A 621 -1.14 22.99 -0.47
N SER A 622 -0.73 23.14 0.79
CA SER A 622 0.17 22.20 1.49
C SER A 622 -0.27 20.74 1.49
N GLY A 623 -1.58 20.44 1.42
CA GLY A 623 -2.09 19.08 1.24
C GLY A 623 -1.63 18.10 2.33
N SER A 624 -0.73 17.19 1.96
CA SER A 624 -0.11 16.21 2.88
C SER A 624 1.02 16.79 3.73
N GLY A 625 1.55 17.96 3.35
CA GLY A 625 2.73 18.61 3.92
C GLY A 625 4.07 18.08 3.45
N VAL A 626 4.11 17.18 2.44
CA VAL A 626 5.35 16.54 2.01
C VAL A 626 6.41 17.53 1.50
N VAL A 627 6.01 18.62 0.84
CA VAL A 627 6.96 19.58 0.25
C VAL A 627 7.50 20.53 1.32
N ILE A 628 6.65 21.22 2.10
CA ILE A 628 7.15 22.09 3.18
C ILE A 628 7.92 21.31 4.25
N SER A 629 7.53 20.07 4.56
CA SER A 629 8.27 19.20 5.49
C SER A 629 9.62 18.79 4.93
N PHE A 630 9.73 18.51 3.62
CA PHE A 630 11.02 18.25 2.99
C PHE A 630 11.94 19.47 3.04
N ILE A 631 11.38 20.67 2.79
CA ILE A 631 12.14 21.92 2.86
C ILE A 631 12.62 22.18 4.29
N ASP A 632 11.74 22.03 5.29
CA ASP A 632 12.07 22.24 6.71
C ASP A 632 13.12 21.23 7.20
N ALA A 633 12.96 19.95 6.85
CA ALA A 633 13.89 18.90 7.25
C ALA A 633 15.28 19.08 6.65
N HIS A 634 15.43 19.73 5.49
CA HIS A 634 16.69 19.78 4.73
C HIS A 634 17.23 21.20 4.53
N THR A 635 16.88 22.14 5.40
CA THR A 635 17.25 23.57 5.30
C THR A 635 18.74 23.79 5.12
N GLU A 636 19.59 23.10 5.91
CA GLU A 636 21.04 23.19 5.80
C GLU A 636 21.56 22.69 4.43
N THR A 637 20.95 21.66 3.85
CA THR A 637 21.33 21.21 2.50
C THR A 637 20.79 22.15 1.41
N ILE A 638 19.54 22.59 1.50
CA ILE A 638 18.90 23.39 0.45
C ILE A 638 19.44 24.82 0.44
N PHE A 639 19.52 25.48 1.60
CA PHE A 639 19.88 26.89 1.75
C PHE A 639 21.29 27.14 2.30
N GLY A 640 22.00 26.12 2.78
CA GLY A 640 23.32 26.30 3.43
C GLY A 640 23.25 26.94 4.82
N ARG A 641 22.07 26.97 5.44
CA ARG A 641 21.80 27.53 6.77
C ARG A 641 20.56 26.87 7.38
N SER A 642 20.50 26.77 8.71
CA SER A 642 19.42 26.11 9.43
C SER A 642 18.30 27.04 9.89
N ASP A 643 18.56 28.36 9.98
CA ASP A 643 17.62 29.37 10.48
C ASP A 643 16.60 29.82 9.40
N ILE A 644 16.00 28.86 8.71
CA ILE A 644 14.92 29.08 7.75
C ILE A 644 13.59 29.03 8.51
N LEU A 645 12.71 30.01 8.31
CA LEU A 645 11.34 29.98 8.80
C LEU A 645 10.47 29.28 7.76
N THR A 646 9.69 28.27 8.15
CA THR A 646 8.81 27.53 7.24
C THR A 646 7.35 27.66 7.68
N ALA A 647 6.42 27.75 6.74
CA ALA A 647 4.98 27.81 7.00
C ALA A 647 4.20 27.23 5.82
N GLY A 648 2.92 26.90 6.05
CA GLY A 648 2.04 26.49 4.97
C GLY A 648 0.65 27.12 5.04
N VAL A 649 -0.05 27.10 3.91
CA VAL A 649 -1.43 27.56 3.78
C VAL A 649 -2.24 26.51 3.02
N ASP A 650 -3.44 26.25 3.49
CA ASP A 650 -4.41 25.43 2.77
C ASP A 650 -5.83 25.93 3.01
N VAL A 651 -6.74 25.71 2.06
CA VAL A 651 -8.18 25.96 2.28
C VAL A 651 -8.82 24.82 3.09
N ASN A 652 -8.21 23.64 3.09
CA ASN A 652 -8.68 22.45 3.76
C ASN A 652 -8.05 22.32 5.16
N SER A 653 -8.88 22.41 6.21
CA SER A 653 -8.42 22.27 7.60
C SER A 653 -7.86 20.89 7.95
N HIS A 654 -8.22 19.84 7.20
CA HIS A 654 -7.61 18.51 7.34
C HIS A 654 -6.19 18.50 6.77
N ALA A 655 -5.97 19.13 5.61
CA ALA A 655 -4.63 19.33 5.05
C ALA A 655 -3.74 20.14 6.00
N CYS A 656 -4.25 21.23 6.58
CA CYS A 656 -3.53 21.97 7.62
C CYS A 656 -3.09 21.09 8.80
N SER A 657 -3.98 20.20 9.25
CA SER A 657 -3.70 19.29 10.37
C SER A 657 -2.69 18.21 10.00
N ALA A 658 -2.78 17.67 8.78
CA ALA A 658 -1.84 16.70 8.24
C ALA A 658 -0.44 17.30 8.05
N THR A 659 -0.33 18.48 7.44
CA THR A 659 0.94 19.20 7.24
C THR A 659 1.66 19.42 8.56
N ILE A 660 0.95 19.88 9.60
CA ILE A 660 1.52 20.02 10.95
C ILE A 660 2.07 18.68 11.47
N GLN A 661 1.39 17.57 11.25
CA GLN A 661 1.88 16.25 11.66
C GLN A 661 3.10 15.81 10.84
N THR A 662 3.09 16.02 9.53
CA THR A 662 4.18 15.65 8.59
C THR A 662 5.47 16.40 8.89
N VAL A 663 5.40 17.70 9.21
CA VAL A 663 6.58 18.46 9.67
C VAL A 663 7.05 17.95 11.04
N ASN A 664 6.13 17.75 12.00
CA ASN A 664 6.46 17.21 13.33
C ASN A 664 7.10 15.80 13.31
N VAL A 665 6.86 14.99 12.27
CA VAL A 665 7.53 13.70 12.07
C VAL A 665 8.95 13.94 11.57
N ALA A 666 9.13 14.70 10.48
CA ALA A 666 10.44 14.95 9.90
C ALA A 666 11.39 15.70 10.86
N GLU A 667 10.90 16.68 11.62
CA GLU A 667 11.70 17.34 12.67
C GLU A 667 12.24 16.33 13.70
N LYS A 668 11.44 15.34 14.10
CA LYS A 668 11.86 14.32 15.08
C LYS A 668 12.87 13.37 14.48
N GLU A 669 12.73 13.02 13.20
CA GLU A 669 13.68 12.21 12.47
C GLU A 669 15.03 12.92 12.36
N GLN A 670 15.06 14.21 12.01
CA GLN A 670 16.30 15.00 11.98
C GLN A 670 16.92 15.16 13.37
N LYS A 671 16.12 15.51 14.39
CA LYS A 671 16.57 15.57 15.80
C LYS A 671 17.17 14.24 16.28
N SER A 672 16.60 13.10 15.86
CA SER A 672 17.11 11.76 16.23
C SER A 672 18.47 11.44 15.60
N GLN A 673 18.78 12.07 14.46
CA GLN A 673 20.06 11.94 13.74
C GLN A 673 21.08 13.02 14.13
N GLY A 674 20.68 14.00 14.96
CA GLY A 674 21.50 15.16 15.32
C GLY A 674 21.67 16.19 14.20
N ILE A 675 20.79 16.14 13.19
CA ILE A 675 20.82 17.01 12.01
C ILE A 675 19.97 18.26 12.28
N SER A 676 20.41 19.42 11.78
CA SER A 676 19.67 20.67 11.90
C SER A 676 18.49 20.71 10.91
N HIS A 677 17.40 21.37 11.31
CA HIS A 677 16.21 21.56 10.49
C HIS A 677 15.69 23.00 10.69
N GLY A 678 14.65 23.39 9.95
CA GLY A 678 14.06 24.72 10.01
C GLY A 678 13.24 25.03 11.25
N PHE A 679 12.58 26.19 11.23
CA PHE A 679 11.69 26.66 12.27
C PHE A 679 10.27 26.76 11.71
N TYR A 680 9.49 25.70 11.88
CA TYR A 680 8.11 25.65 11.41
C TYR A 680 7.17 26.50 12.26
N LEU A 681 6.54 27.48 11.60
CA LEU A 681 5.61 28.44 12.20
C LEU A 681 4.16 27.92 12.27
N GLY A 682 3.84 26.85 11.53
CA GLY A 682 2.50 26.24 11.46
C GLY A 682 1.82 26.36 10.10
N ASN A 683 0.58 25.86 10.03
CA ASN A 683 -0.26 25.93 8.84
C ASN A 683 -1.49 26.80 9.10
N VAL A 684 -1.84 27.67 8.14
CA VAL A 684 -3.02 28.53 8.22
C VAL A 684 -4.12 28.04 7.30
N ALA A 685 -5.35 27.94 7.83
CA ALA A 685 -6.54 27.66 7.03
C ALA A 685 -7.01 28.94 6.31
N ALA A 686 -6.58 29.15 5.06
CA ALA A 686 -6.84 30.37 4.29
C ALA A 686 -6.81 30.15 2.76
N ASP A 687 -7.37 31.10 2.02
CA ASP A 687 -7.43 31.11 0.55
C ASP A 687 -6.19 31.79 -0.03
N LEU A 688 -5.29 31.01 -0.63
CA LEU A 688 -4.02 31.48 -1.21
C LEU A 688 -3.23 32.39 -0.24
N GLY A 689 -2.62 33.47 -0.74
CA GLY A 689 -1.88 34.42 0.09
C GLY A 689 -2.71 35.34 1.00
N SER A 690 -4.02 35.14 1.16
CA SER A 690 -4.90 36.08 1.89
C SER A 690 -4.57 36.25 3.38
N ALA A 691 -3.90 35.28 3.99
CA ALA A 691 -3.40 35.35 5.36
C ALA A 691 -1.98 35.96 5.49
N MET A 692 -1.30 36.21 4.37
CA MET A 692 0.06 36.73 4.37
C MET A 692 0.09 38.25 4.35
N LYS A 693 1.09 38.84 5.02
CA LYS A 693 1.41 40.25 4.85
C LYS A 693 2.07 40.48 3.47
N PRO A 694 1.85 41.64 2.84
CA PRO A 694 2.59 42.01 1.64
C PRO A 694 4.10 42.04 1.89
N GLU A 695 4.87 41.62 0.89
CA GLU A 695 6.33 41.75 0.80
C GLU A 695 7.14 40.99 1.86
N GLU A 696 6.54 39.98 2.51
CA GLU A 696 7.19 39.22 3.60
C GLU A 696 7.52 37.76 3.24
N VAL A 697 7.09 37.25 2.09
CA VAL A 697 7.43 35.87 1.65
C VAL A 697 8.69 35.87 0.78
N ASP A 698 9.75 35.21 1.23
CA ASP A 698 11.02 35.11 0.51
C ASP A 698 11.04 33.93 -0.49
N VAL A 699 10.43 32.81 -0.13
CA VAL A 699 10.25 31.66 -1.03
C VAL A 699 8.81 31.20 -0.96
N LEU A 700 8.09 31.27 -2.08
CA LEU A 700 6.75 30.73 -2.21
C LEU A 700 6.79 29.43 -3.03
N VAL A 701 6.26 28.33 -2.52
CA VAL A 701 6.09 27.09 -3.26
C VAL A 701 4.61 26.84 -3.49
N PHE A 702 4.23 26.49 -4.71
CA PHE A 702 2.84 26.28 -5.08
C PHE A 702 2.67 25.09 -6.02
N ASN A 703 1.94 24.08 -5.53
CA ASN A 703 1.37 23.03 -6.34
C ASN A 703 -0.12 23.37 -6.60
N PRO A 704 -0.48 23.96 -7.76
CA PRO A 704 -1.85 24.37 -8.01
C PRO A 704 -2.81 23.18 -8.12
N PRO A 705 -4.10 23.39 -7.83
CA PRO A 705 -5.14 22.62 -8.48
C PRO A 705 -5.15 22.99 -9.99
N TYR A 706 -4.49 22.18 -10.82
CA TYR A 706 -4.31 22.45 -12.26
C TYR A 706 -5.23 21.64 -13.19
N VAL A 707 -6.12 20.80 -12.65
CA VAL A 707 -7.03 19.96 -13.46
C VAL A 707 -8.18 20.81 -14.01
N PRO A 708 -8.43 20.82 -15.33
CA PRO A 708 -9.60 21.50 -15.86
C PRO A 708 -10.93 20.92 -15.35
N THR A 709 -11.81 21.76 -14.83
CA THR A 709 -13.16 21.39 -14.35
C THR A 709 -14.21 22.35 -14.91
N PRO A 710 -15.47 21.92 -15.15
CA PRO A 710 -16.50 22.80 -15.73
C PRO A 710 -16.76 24.07 -14.90
N ASP A 711 -16.68 23.95 -13.58
CA ASP A 711 -16.76 25.02 -12.59
C ASP A 711 -15.71 24.78 -11.50
N LEU A 712 -15.34 25.80 -10.74
CA LEU A 712 -14.59 25.65 -9.48
C LEU A 712 -15.51 25.17 -8.34
N PRO A 713 -15.04 24.31 -7.42
CA PRO A 713 -15.80 23.98 -6.21
C PRO A 713 -15.94 25.22 -5.31
N VAL A 714 -17.16 25.48 -4.83
CA VAL A 714 -17.44 26.62 -3.94
C VAL A 714 -16.83 26.37 -2.56
N LEU A 715 -15.96 27.24 -2.06
CA LEU A 715 -15.28 27.15 -0.75
C LEU A 715 -16.20 26.92 0.47
N HIS A 716 -17.52 27.09 0.33
CA HIS A 716 -18.51 26.89 1.37
C HIS A 716 -19.64 25.98 0.89
N GLN A 717 -19.77 24.83 1.54
CA GLN A 717 -20.83 23.86 1.29
C GLN A 717 -22.15 24.21 1.99
N LYS A 718 -23.26 23.62 1.50
CA LYS A 718 -24.56 23.66 2.18
C LYS A 718 -24.53 22.80 3.45
N LYS A 719 -25.13 23.30 4.54
CA LYS A 719 -25.13 22.67 5.87
C LYS A 719 -25.70 21.25 5.94
N ASP A 720 -26.54 20.86 4.98
CA ASP A 720 -27.28 19.58 4.97
C ASP A 720 -26.59 18.49 4.10
N SER A 721 -25.28 18.59 3.88
CA SER A 721 -24.48 17.61 3.11
C SER A 721 -24.06 16.41 3.97
N SER A 722 -23.97 15.21 3.36
CA SER A 722 -23.50 14.02 4.08
C SER A 722 -21.99 14.08 4.35
N GLU A 723 -21.48 13.29 5.31
CA GLU A 723 -20.05 13.30 5.64
C GLU A 723 -19.16 13.01 4.41
N PHE A 724 -19.56 12.05 3.57
CA PHE A 724 -18.84 11.73 2.33
C PHE A 724 -18.90 12.86 1.29
N ASP A 725 -20.02 13.56 1.17
CA ASP A 725 -20.13 14.72 0.25
C ASP A 725 -19.19 15.85 0.67
N ARG A 726 -18.98 16.03 1.99
CA ARG A 726 -18.02 17.01 2.52
C ARG A 726 -16.59 16.56 2.24
N ASP A 727 -16.26 15.31 2.52
CA ASP A 727 -14.92 14.75 2.33
C ASP A 727 -14.50 14.79 0.84
N SER A 728 -15.39 14.35 -0.06
CA SER A 728 -15.20 14.41 -1.51
C SER A 728 -15.05 15.85 -2.02
N HIS A 729 -15.81 16.80 -1.46
CA HIS A 729 -15.70 18.21 -1.81
C HIS A 729 -14.40 18.85 -1.32
N LEU A 730 -13.94 18.51 -0.10
CA LEU A 730 -12.64 18.97 0.42
C LEU A 730 -11.47 18.42 -0.41
N LEU A 731 -11.57 17.18 -0.91
CA LEU A 731 -10.61 16.65 -1.88
C LEU A 731 -10.72 17.38 -3.23
N SER A 732 -11.92 17.74 -3.70
CA SER A 732 -12.11 18.44 -4.98
C SER A 732 -11.40 19.79 -5.05
N LEU A 733 -11.30 20.51 -3.92
CA LEU A 733 -10.57 21.79 -3.81
C LEU A 733 -9.06 21.65 -4.05
N SER A 734 -8.48 20.45 -3.88
CA SER A 734 -7.03 20.23 -4.03
C SER A 734 -6.56 20.04 -5.47
N TYR A 735 -7.45 19.67 -6.40
CA TYR A 735 -7.08 19.44 -7.81
C TYR A 735 -7.86 20.29 -8.82
N ALA A 736 -9.09 20.73 -8.52
CA ALA A 736 -9.97 21.41 -9.47
C ALA A 736 -9.52 22.86 -9.78
N GLY A 737 -8.99 23.08 -10.99
CA GLY A 737 -8.42 24.35 -11.46
C GLY A 737 -9.34 25.23 -12.31
N GLY A 738 -10.62 24.87 -12.47
CA GLY A 738 -11.58 25.63 -13.27
C GLY A 738 -11.48 25.35 -14.77
N ALA A 739 -12.17 26.13 -15.61
CA ALA A 739 -12.50 25.76 -16.99
C ALA A 739 -11.29 25.41 -17.89
N ASP A 740 -10.12 25.99 -17.62
CA ASP A 740 -8.86 25.77 -18.32
C ASP A 740 -7.73 25.25 -17.41
N GLY A 741 -8.05 24.88 -16.17
CA GLY A 741 -7.07 24.46 -15.16
C GLY A 741 -6.18 25.59 -14.64
N MET A 742 -6.50 26.86 -14.94
CA MET A 742 -5.68 28.02 -14.57
C MET A 742 -6.39 29.03 -13.66
N GLU A 743 -7.64 28.85 -13.27
CA GLU A 743 -8.37 29.87 -12.50
C GLU A 743 -7.70 30.17 -11.16
N VAL A 744 -7.34 29.14 -10.38
CA VAL A 744 -6.65 29.30 -9.10
C VAL A 744 -5.21 29.79 -9.30
N THR A 745 -4.51 29.27 -10.31
CA THR A 745 -3.15 29.68 -10.67
C THR A 745 -3.09 31.16 -11.06
N ASN A 746 -4.03 31.65 -11.87
CA ASN A 746 -4.14 33.05 -12.25
C ASN A 746 -4.43 33.96 -11.04
N ARG A 747 -5.25 33.51 -10.08
CA ARG A 747 -5.50 34.24 -8.83
C ARG A 747 -4.21 34.41 -8.02
N LEU A 748 -3.36 33.38 -7.93
CA LEU A 748 -2.06 33.50 -7.26
C LEU A 748 -1.07 34.36 -8.07
N LEU A 749 -0.97 34.16 -9.39
CA LEU A 749 -0.09 34.94 -10.24
C LEU A 749 -0.38 36.44 -10.11
N ASN A 750 -1.65 36.84 -10.01
CA ASN A 750 -2.04 38.24 -9.84
C ASN A 750 -1.67 38.83 -8.46
N SER A 751 -1.55 38.03 -7.40
CA SER A 751 -1.13 38.50 -6.07
C SER A 751 0.37 38.36 -5.81
N LEU A 752 1.08 37.58 -6.61
CA LEU A 752 2.51 37.30 -6.45
C LEU A 752 3.40 38.56 -6.37
N PRO A 753 3.15 39.66 -7.13
CA PRO A 753 3.87 40.92 -6.99
C PRO A 753 3.75 41.62 -5.63
N GLU A 754 2.66 41.36 -4.90
CA GLU A 754 2.37 41.96 -3.59
C GLU A 754 2.82 41.05 -2.44
N VAL A 755 2.76 39.73 -2.62
CA VAL A 755 3.11 38.74 -1.57
C VAL A 755 4.62 38.54 -1.44
N LEU A 756 5.36 38.52 -2.56
CA LEU A 756 6.80 38.27 -2.53
C LEU A 756 7.61 39.47 -2.02
N SER A 757 8.61 39.17 -1.19
CA SER A 757 9.67 40.08 -0.75
C SER A 757 10.32 40.82 -1.93
N LYS A 758 10.30 42.15 -1.92
CA LYS A 758 10.65 42.97 -3.10
C LYS A 758 12.07 42.73 -3.64
N ASP A 759 13.03 42.57 -2.74
CA ASP A 759 14.47 42.57 -3.07
C ASP A 759 15.04 41.16 -3.31
N ARG A 760 14.42 40.14 -2.69
CA ARG A 760 14.97 38.78 -2.58
C ARG A 760 13.93 37.67 -2.76
N GLY A 761 12.64 38.01 -2.93
CA GLY A 761 11.56 37.05 -3.09
C GLY A 761 11.65 36.23 -4.38
N CYS A 762 11.33 34.95 -4.27
CA CYS A 762 11.16 34.05 -5.42
C CYS A 762 9.98 33.09 -5.20
N ALA A 763 9.46 32.51 -6.28
CA ALA A 763 8.41 31.51 -6.21
C ALA A 763 8.68 30.32 -7.15
N TYR A 764 8.21 29.15 -6.76
CA TYR A 764 8.24 27.90 -7.51
C TYR A 764 6.80 27.48 -7.79
N ILE A 765 6.40 27.57 -9.07
CA ILE A 765 5.03 27.31 -9.52
C ILE A 765 5.06 26.08 -10.42
N LEU A 766 4.38 25.02 -10.02
CA LEU A 766 4.18 23.85 -10.86
C LEU A 766 3.09 24.12 -11.92
N LEU A 767 3.34 23.71 -13.16
CA LEU A 767 2.42 23.85 -14.30
C LEU A 767 2.46 22.58 -15.15
N CYS A 768 1.30 22.12 -15.62
CA CYS A 768 1.21 21.07 -16.63
C CYS A 768 1.23 21.65 -18.06
N ALA A 769 1.37 20.80 -19.08
CA ALA A 769 1.38 21.22 -20.48
C ALA A 769 0.13 22.02 -20.91
N GLN A 770 -1.05 21.69 -20.35
CA GLN A 770 -2.31 22.36 -20.67
C GLN A 770 -2.35 23.81 -20.16
N ASN A 771 -1.65 24.10 -19.06
CA ASN A 771 -1.49 25.45 -18.50
C ASN A 771 -0.64 26.39 -19.40
N LYS A 772 -0.08 25.88 -20.52
CA LYS A 772 0.77 26.61 -21.48
C LYS A 772 1.93 27.36 -20.77
N PRO A 773 2.89 26.65 -20.16
CA PRO A 773 3.91 27.27 -19.30
C PRO A 773 4.72 28.40 -19.96
N GLU A 774 4.95 28.37 -21.28
CA GLU A 774 5.62 29.47 -21.98
C GLU A 774 4.78 30.75 -22.07
N ALA A 775 3.45 30.63 -22.18
CA ALA A 775 2.55 31.78 -22.13
C ALA A 775 2.49 32.36 -20.71
N VAL A 776 2.48 31.52 -19.68
CA VAL A 776 2.58 31.95 -18.27
C VAL A 776 3.88 32.69 -18.00
N LYS A 777 5.03 32.17 -18.48
CA LYS A 777 6.32 32.88 -18.39
C LYS A 777 6.32 34.22 -19.13
N GLN A 778 5.65 34.32 -20.29
CA GLN A 778 5.50 35.59 -21.01
C GLN A 778 4.61 36.59 -20.25
N GLN A 779 3.52 36.13 -19.62
CA GLN A 779 2.66 36.95 -18.75
C GLN A 779 3.45 37.50 -17.56
N ILE A 780 4.22 36.67 -16.87
CA ILE A 780 5.05 37.08 -15.72
C ILE A 780 6.10 38.13 -16.14
N ARG A 781 6.82 37.90 -17.24
CA ARG A 781 7.79 38.85 -17.81
C ARG A 781 7.15 40.17 -18.30
N SER A 782 5.82 40.25 -18.40
CA SER A 782 5.10 41.48 -18.75
C SER A 782 4.78 42.37 -17.54
N TRP A 783 5.03 41.91 -16.31
CA TRP A 783 4.83 42.70 -15.09
C TRP A 783 5.88 43.82 -14.91
N GLY A 784 7.07 43.65 -15.49
CA GLY A 784 8.18 44.60 -15.46
C GLY A 784 9.47 43.96 -16.01
N GLU A 785 10.43 44.77 -16.46
CA GLU A 785 11.69 44.28 -17.04
C GLU A 785 12.56 43.53 -16.01
N GLU A 786 12.33 43.75 -14.71
CA GLU A 786 13.00 43.08 -13.61
C GLU A 786 12.50 41.64 -13.38
N TRP A 787 11.34 41.25 -13.94
CA TRP A 787 10.73 39.95 -13.66
C TRP A 787 11.27 38.83 -14.54
N ILE A 788 11.92 37.87 -13.91
CA ILE A 788 12.39 36.65 -14.56
C ILE A 788 11.47 35.49 -14.23
N ALA A 789 11.23 34.64 -15.22
CA ALA A 789 10.50 33.39 -15.11
C ALA A 789 11.21 32.31 -15.94
N GLU A 790 11.66 31.22 -15.32
CA GLU A 790 12.43 30.16 -15.97
C GLU A 790 11.92 28.77 -15.59
N THR A 791 12.01 27.81 -16.51
CA THR A 791 11.68 26.41 -16.21
C THR A 791 12.90 25.75 -15.58
N VAL A 792 12.80 25.40 -14.30
CA VAL A 792 13.89 24.84 -13.49
C VAL A 792 13.76 23.34 -13.22
N GLY A 793 12.55 22.78 -13.39
CA GLY A 793 12.29 21.34 -13.29
C GLY A 793 11.31 20.87 -14.37
N SER A 794 11.41 19.62 -14.82
CA SER A 794 10.43 18.99 -15.72
C SER A 794 10.53 17.46 -15.73
N SER A 795 9.39 16.76 -15.82
CA SER A 795 9.33 15.28 -15.82
C SER A 795 9.75 14.59 -17.13
N GLY A 796 10.22 15.36 -18.12
CA GLY A 796 10.92 14.81 -19.29
C GLY A 796 10.08 14.58 -20.55
N LYS A 797 10.63 13.82 -21.51
CA LYS A 797 10.09 13.70 -22.89
C LYS A 797 9.25 12.45 -23.17
N LYS A 798 9.10 11.51 -22.23
CA LYS A 798 8.42 10.22 -22.43
C LYS A 798 7.24 10.04 -21.45
N GLY A 799 6.24 10.91 -21.57
CA GLY A 799 4.94 10.81 -20.90
C GLY A 799 3.88 11.50 -21.76
N GLY A 800 2.68 10.93 -21.84
CA GLY A 800 1.56 11.51 -22.58
C GLY A 800 0.78 12.50 -21.73
N TRP A 801 0.41 13.66 -22.28
CA TRP A 801 -0.38 14.75 -21.67
C TRP A 801 0.19 15.41 -20.38
N GLU A 802 0.76 14.65 -19.45
CA GLU A 802 1.30 15.10 -18.14
C GLU A 802 2.78 15.51 -18.25
N LYS A 803 3.13 16.43 -19.16
CA LYS A 803 4.44 17.11 -19.07
C LYS A 803 4.36 18.18 -18.00
N LEU A 804 4.85 17.85 -16.81
CA LEU A 804 4.96 18.78 -15.71
C LEU A 804 6.23 19.63 -15.86
N GLN A 805 6.13 20.89 -15.45
CA GLN A 805 7.21 21.87 -15.44
C GLN A 805 7.10 22.72 -14.16
N ILE A 806 8.23 22.95 -13.49
CA ILE A 806 8.30 23.94 -12.41
C ILE A 806 8.91 25.20 -12.98
N VAL A 807 8.18 26.31 -12.83
CA VAL A 807 8.63 27.65 -13.20
C VAL A 807 9.07 28.38 -11.95
N ARG A 808 10.36 28.73 -11.88
CA ARG A 808 10.90 29.66 -10.88
C ARG A 808 10.65 31.08 -11.36
N VAL A 809 10.12 31.92 -10.47
CA VAL A 809 9.79 33.34 -10.70
C VAL A 809 10.51 34.21 -9.67
N TRP A 810 11.16 35.29 -10.09
CA TRP A 810 11.83 36.22 -9.16
C TRP A 810 12.04 37.60 -9.80
N ARG A 811 12.51 38.57 -9.00
CA ARG A 811 13.01 39.85 -9.49
C ARG A 811 14.53 39.88 -9.51
N GLU A 812 15.08 40.30 -10.64
CA GLU A 812 16.50 40.61 -10.79
C GLU A 812 16.74 42.04 -10.29
N SER A 813 17.63 42.22 -9.31
CA SER A 813 17.85 43.55 -8.74
C SER A 813 18.70 44.41 -9.68
N SER A 814 18.26 45.65 -9.91
CA SER A 814 18.87 46.62 -10.85
C SER A 814 20.25 47.16 -10.44
N ARG A 815 20.96 46.46 -9.55
CA ARG A 815 22.33 46.79 -9.09
C ARG A 815 23.44 46.13 -9.91
N SER A 816 23.10 45.29 -10.89
CA SER A 816 24.07 44.57 -11.73
C SER A 816 24.49 45.35 -13.00
N THR A 817 23.88 46.50 -13.29
CA THR A 817 24.25 47.38 -14.42
C THR A 817 25.23 48.48 -14.00
N ILE A 818 26.46 48.08 -13.67
CA ILE A 818 27.64 48.95 -13.76
C ILE A 818 28.67 48.24 -14.65
N HIS A 819 29.17 48.99 -15.64
CA HIS A 819 30.00 48.54 -16.77
C HIS A 819 31.28 47.78 -16.42
#